data_AF-A0A821D7B9-F1
#
_entry.id   AF-A0A821D7B9-F1
#
_cell.length_a   1.000
_cell.length_b   1.000
_cell.length_c   1.000
_cell.angle_alpha   90.00
_cell.angle_beta   90.00
_cell.angle_gamma   90.00
#
_symmetry.space_group_name_H-M   'P 1'
#
loop_
_entity.id
_entity.type
_entity.pdbx_description
1 polymer ?
#
loop_
_entity_poly.entity_id
_entity_poly.type
_entity_poly.pdbx_seq_one_letter_code
_entity_poly.pdbx_strand_id
1 'polypeptide(L)'
;MYQIQTDLFNPHYVRFGDNFSKFLRKIYHFALGILGLLVLFFFTLPVYIILIIYCRITYRTPSALIQQLDAKSQAIPNKRIPEYVRNVTATMRLKLITTSMAKRNFIWHLKFLLLQLAIFIEYILNESNPNALFHALEDYFSKVYDLPYFIFGDGIGVGSYELVKRYIQDIPPCKGFESLGWKVSSSQQTFCDLTTVFLSSDNPNMKLSRHIIFQWLHAFPHHLFKEDSEARLHLSRIVPRKIDEQPSKYIVYQAIGEVMFFLATDGELRKNERIAFIDCVEKPFIFFPNWFNFLLFGHYFERKTLQSYYTLLQAFARHIDGSALCAAFTAADNQKSKSEVLKLITIVFCVAGSIAPSKLAVTVIERLWSNPEKYVHLFRKNPHNFIKECARLDKVVPMVNVLATHDIANEIENEFKQKNENINIYPNTPIHCSTVNANRDKTIFQNPNDFMPERSDLNKIIVWNGVEEDIMNVDKTKRPVRYCPGHDLSLDVIQYVAERFAPPSFDTNDNYDLEKKDFPTTTRNPNDDSKSQQSDHILEKDTTIQSLISKEFSNEIFDENERQWVLSNLTINQFNERDRSCYNALDNYTKIIMLLMQLAVKESYSFPARAIDIQPPLDLPTHDLGIFRIDMAKFVPSWDEDKPNGSPLLRRLARWLMNQNIWDFRDSLIEFDTLEQALAWRSKMFAALPIPNIVYTDILSDEAMTQLAFAGCACHYTQRVEQSWLSGHGIPEGKLLNDAVYVNDMTGLSTFSVRKPFERYGAAAYFDKDFQIIGIYWSHGSCLVKKDEQFWDHAKYVWRSSFFAYVTIGDHLISTHMIECNAFVSASRKHLPADHPLRIFIKPFTYHTISVNYQAALSLVNKCGLVHRIWAFDYDEFLKVCDYISIHYKFRTLPNCISESMHPNKNNRTDDEWDKIYPIYHDLNAYWNIIRKYVHNFFKINYNLSVDNGNNHIPNDSYIMNFIHEICKQLGISGITSLQRFIDVLSQLIAASTGIHEHVGQISDYMTDPRFIGAKLQEGKEMQNIQTYSQILVLSVITGLRMPGILEDWSHLIERNRYYSKNLHNYQTFKQELQELSKDIDSRNKIRKYPFQSFNPKYIECSTSV
;
A
#
# COMPACT_ATOMS: atom_id res chain seq x y z
N MET A 1 33.37 12.35 -7.01
CA MET A 1 32.16 11.97 -7.77
C MET A 1 32.47 11.61 -9.23
N TYR A 2 33.16 12.48 -9.99
CA TYR A 2 33.54 12.22 -11.40
C TYR A 2 34.31 10.90 -11.62
N GLN A 3 35.29 10.59 -10.77
CA GLN A 3 36.10 9.35 -10.84
C GLN A 3 35.28 8.08 -10.52
N ILE A 4 34.36 8.17 -9.54
CA ILE A 4 33.44 7.08 -9.21
C ILE A 4 32.48 6.82 -10.37
N GLN A 5 31.94 7.88 -10.98
CA GLN A 5 31.08 7.76 -12.16
C GLN A 5 31.84 7.14 -13.34
N THR A 6 33.07 7.59 -13.64
CA THR A 6 33.87 7.02 -14.75
C THR A 6 34.21 5.55 -14.53
N ASP A 7 34.54 5.14 -13.31
CA ASP A 7 34.82 3.74 -12.97
C ASP A 7 33.55 2.86 -12.97
N LEU A 8 32.38 3.41 -12.62
CA LEU A 8 31.09 2.71 -12.62
C LEU A 8 30.54 2.45 -14.04
N PHE A 9 30.94 3.26 -15.03
CA PHE A 9 30.51 3.10 -16.43
C PHE A 9 31.33 2.09 -17.22
N ASN A 10 32.40 1.51 -16.65
CA ASN A 10 33.17 0.43 -17.25
C ASN A 10 32.72 -0.93 -16.68
N PRO A 11 31.79 -1.65 -17.35
CA PRO A 11 31.38 -2.98 -16.91
C PRO A 11 32.58 -3.94 -16.92
N HIS A 12 32.71 -4.76 -15.88
CA HIS A 12 33.62 -5.90 -15.90
C HIS A 12 33.17 -6.88 -16.97
N TYR A 13 33.99 -6.98 -18.02
CA TYR A 13 33.83 -7.96 -19.08
C TYR A 13 34.38 -9.29 -18.61
N VAL A 14 33.49 -10.23 -18.31
CA VAL A 14 33.85 -11.54 -17.76
C VAL A 14 34.00 -12.58 -18.87
N ARG A 15 33.20 -12.49 -19.94
CA ARG A 15 33.30 -13.39 -21.09
C ARG A 15 34.02 -12.70 -22.24
N PHE A 16 34.72 -13.51 -23.03
CA PHE A 16 35.19 -13.10 -24.35
C PHE A 16 34.01 -12.57 -25.18
N GLY A 17 34.22 -11.47 -25.89
CA GLY A 17 33.21 -10.81 -26.72
C GLY A 17 32.25 -9.88 -25.99
N ASP A 18 32.26 -9.80 -24.66
CA ASP A 18 31.44 -8.82 -23.93
C ASP A 18 31.97 -7.38 -24.12
N ASN A 19 33.26 -7.23 -24.40
CA ASN A 19 33.96 -5.98 -24.70
C ASN A 19 33.84 -5.53 -26.17
N PHE A 20 33.18 -6.30 -27.04
CA PHE A 20 32.97 -5.92 -28.43
C PHE A 20 32.06 -4.68 -28.53
N SER A 21 32.15 -3.98 -29.68
CA SER A 21 31.24 -2.87 -30.00
C SER A 21 29.78 -3.34 -29.95
N LYS A 22 28.84 -2.43 -29.64
CA LYS A 22 27.42 -2.78 -29.41
C LYS A 22 26.81 -3.63 -30.55
N PHE A 23 27.20 -3.38 -31.80
CA PHE A 23 26.76 -4.16 -32.96
C PHE A 23 27.38 -5.57 -32.99
N LEU A 24 28.71 -5.68 -32.95
CA LEU A 24 29.42 -6.97 -32.97
C LEU A 24 29.06 -7.83 -31.76
N ARG A 25 28.89 -7.22 -30.59
CA ARG A 25 28.47 -7.90 -29.37
C ARG A 25 27.10 -8.56 -29.50
N LYS A 26 26.12 -7.87 -30.09
CA LYS A 26 24.78 -8.45 -30.33
C LYS A 26 24.84 -9.67 -31.26
N ILE A 27 25.60 -9.57 -32.34
CA ILE A 27 25.78 -10.68 -33.30
C ILE A 27 26.46 -11.86 -32.61
N TYR A 28 27.55 -11.59 -31.89
CA TYR A 28 28.29 -12.61 -31.15
C TYR A 28 27.43 -13.30 -30.08
N HIS A 29 26.67 -12.53 -29.28
CA HIS A 29 25.76 -13.07 -28.28
C HIS A 29 24.64 -13.91 -28.90
N PHE A 30 24.09 -13.49 -30.04
CA PHE A 30 23.09 -14.26 -30.76
C PHE A 30 23.65 -15.59 -31.29
N ALA A 31 24.83 -15.56 -31.91
CA ALA A 31 25.51 -16.76 -32.40
C ALA A 31 25.86 -17.74 -31.26
N LEU A 32 26.37 -17.22 -30.12
CA LEU A 32 26.57 -18.01 -28.91
C LEU A 32 25.28 -18.62 -28.38
N GLY A 33 24.17 -17.88 -28.44
CA GLY A 33 22.86 -18.36 -28.03
C GLY A 33 22.43 -19.57 -28.82
N ILE A 34 22.54 -19.49 -30.16
CA ILE A 34 22.27 -20.62 -31.06
C ILE A 34 23.21 -21.78 -30.75
N LEU A 35 24.51 -21.54 -30.60
CA LEU A 35 25.48 -22.59 -30.30
C LEU A 35 25.15 -23.33 -28.99
N GLY A 36 24.82 -22.60 -27.92
CA GLY A 36 24.41 -23.19 -26.65
C GLY A 36 23.19 -24.10 -26.78
N LEU A 37 22.17 -23.64 -27.52
CA LEU A 37 20.97 -24.44 -27.79
C LEU A 37 21.26 -25.68 -28.66
N LEU A 38 22.13 -25.54 -29.67
CA LEU A 38 22.54 -26.67 -30.49
C LEU A 38 23.25 -27.74 -29.64
N VAL A 39 24.17 -27.32 -28.77
CA VAL A 39 24.86 -28.24 -27.84
C VAL A 39 23.87 -28.87 -26.86
N LEU A 40 22.89 -28.12 -26.36
CA LEU A 40 21.88 -28.64 -25.44
C LEU A 40 20.99 -29.71 -26.10
N PHE A 41 20.37 -29.39 -27.25
CA PHE A 41 19.35 -30.24 -27.87
C PHE A 41 19.90 -31.37 -28.73
N PHE A 42 21.05 -31.20 -29.39
CA PHE A 42 21.60 -32.21 -30.31
C PHE A 42 22.67 -33.11 -29.68
N PHE A 43 23.27 -32.71 -28.55
CA PHE A 43 24.30 -33.50 -27.89
C PHE A 43 23.95 -33.81 -26.44
N THR A 44 23.69 -32.79 -25.64
CA THR A 44 23.61 -32.93 -24.18
C THR A 44 22.37 -33.72 -23.74
N LEU A 45 21.17 -33.33 -24.18
CA LEU A 45 19.93 -34.04 -23.86
C LEU A 45 19.87 -35.45 -24.49
N PRO A 46 20.27 -35.67 -25.77
CA PRO A 46 20.34 -37.01 -26.34
C PRO A 46 21.28 -37.93 -25.57
N VAL A 47 22.48 -37.48 -25.18
CA VAL A 47 23.41 -38.28 -24.38
C VAL A 47 22.84 -38.61 -23.00
N TYR A 48 22.11 -37.68 -22.38
CA TYR A 48 21.39 -37.95 -21.13
C TYR A 48 20.28 -39.00 -21.31
N ILE A 49 19.52 -38.95 -22.41
CA ILE A 49 18.52 -39.98 -22.73
C ILE A 49 19.19 -41.34 -22.94
N ILE A 50 20.33 -41.38 -23.63
CA ILE A 50 21.13 -42.60 -23.81
C ILE A 50 21.60 -43.14 -22.45
N LEU A 51 22.00 -42.28 -21.51
CA LEU A 51 22.35 -42.69 -20.15
C LEU A 51 21.16 -43.34 -19.42
N ILE A 52 19.95 -42.78 -19.54
CA ILE A 52 18.73 -43.37 -18.98
C ILE A 52 18.45 -44.75 -19.60
N ILE A 53 18.55 -44.86 -20.92
CA ILE A 53 18.34 -46.12 -21.66
C ILE A 53 19.40 -47.15 -21.25
N TYR A 54 20.66 -46.76 -21.16
CA TYR A 54 21.76 -47.62 -20.69
C TYR A 54 21.50 -48.15 -19.29
N CYS A 55 21.09 -47.30 -18.35
CA CYS A 55 20.72 -47.71 -17.00
C CYS A 55 19.55 -48.72 -17.04
N ARG A 56 18.57 -48.48 -17.92
CA ARG A 56 17.39 -49.33 -18.08
C ARG A 56 17.71 -50.70 -18.66
N ILE A 57 18.66 -50.80 -19.60
CA ILE A 57 19.06 -52.07 -20.22
C ILE A 57 19.95 -52.88 -19.29
N THR A 58 20.90 -52.21 -18.63
CA THR A 58 21.98 -52.89 -17.89
C THR A 58 21.57 -53.36 -16.50
N TYR A 59 20.65 -52.65 -15.83
CA TYR A 59 20.37 -52.84 -14.39
C TYR A 59 18.92 -53.25 -14.08
N ARG A 60 18.15 -53.74 -15.07
CA ARG A 60 16.78 -54.22 -14.85
C ARG A 60 16.79 -55.68 -14.37
N THR A 61 16.52 -55.92 -13.09
CA THR A 61 16.18 -57.24 -12.52
C THR A 61 14.68 -57.29 -12.11
N PRO A 62 14.07 -58.49 -11.98
CA PRO A 62 12.64 -58.70 -12.21
C PRO A 62 11.72 -58.12 -11.14
N SER A 63 10.51 -57.80 -11.59
CA SER A 63 9.42 -57.02 -10.97
C SER A 63 8.90 -57.43 -9.59
N ALA A 64 9.45 -58.48 -8.95
CA ALA A 64 8.93 -58.99 -7.68
C ALA A 64 9.46 -58.23 -6.44
N LEU A 65 10.68 -57.67 -6.50
CA LEU A 65 11.26 -56.90 -5.37
C LEU A 65 10.76 -55.44 -5.34
N ILE A 66 10.43 -54.89 -6.51
CA ILE A 66 9.98 -53.50 -6.69
C ILE A 66 8.57 -53.29 -6.11
N GLN A 67 7.66 -54.28 -6.26
CA GLN A 67 6.32 -54.21 -5.66
C GLN A 67 6.33 -54.30 -4.12
N GLN A 68 7.34 -54.92 -3.51
CA GLN A 68 7.48 -54.98 -2.05
C GLN A 68 8.09 -53.69 -1.46
N LEU A 69 8.93 -52.98 -2.23
CA LEU A 69 9.55 -51.71 -1.84
C LEU A 69 8.58 -50.51 -1.99
N ASP A 70 7.65 -50.57 -2.95
CA ASP A 70 6.60 -49.57 -3.17
C ASP A 70 5.63 -49.41 -1.97
N ALA A 71 5.51 -50.42 -1.09
CA ALA A 71 4.51 -50.45 -0.03
C ALA A 71 4.93 -49.79 1.30
N LYS A 72 6.21 -49.40 1.49
CA LYS A 72 6.72 -48.91 2.80
C LYS A 72 7.43 -47.54 2.78
N SER A 73 7.65 -46.91 1.64
CA SER A 73 8.34 -45.61 1.56
C SER A 73 7.33 -44.45 1.48
N GLN A 74 7.32 -43.57 2.49
CA GLN A 74 6.35 -42.47 2.59
C GLN A 74 6.67 -41.21 1.74
N ALA A 75 7.71 -41.20 0.90
CA ALA A 75 7.90 -40.10 -0.06
C ALA A 75 8.86 -40.50 -1.18
N ILE A 76 8.34 -41.03 -2.29
CA ILE A 76 9.16 -41.24 -3.49
C ILE A 76 9.42 -39.88 -4.14
N PRO A 77 10.69 -39.43 -4.30
CA PRO A 77 10.99 -38.20 -5.03
C PRO A 77 10.54 -38.36 -6.48
N ASN A 78 9.76 -37.40 -6.98
CA ASN A 78 9.13 -37.30 -8.30
C ASN A 78 9.22 -38.55 -9.21
N LYS A 79 8.07 -39.17 -9.53
CA LYS A 79 7.92 -40.43 -10.32
C LYS A 79 8.55 -40.43 -11.74
N ARG A 80 9.08 -39.30 -12.22
CA ARG A 80 9.62 -39.15 -13.58
C ARG A 80 11.02 -39.73 -13.78
N ILE A 81 11.85 -39.84 -12.74
CA ILE A 81 13.18 -40.47 -12.83
C ILE A 81 13.18 -41.76 -11.99
N PRO A 82 13.30 -42.94 -12.62
CA PRO A 82 13.28 -44.21 -11.89
C PRO A 82 14.40 -44.31 -10.85
N GLU A 83 14.09 -44.91 -9.69
CA GLU A 83 15.02 -45.08 -8.57
C GLU A 83 16.34 -45.74 -8.99
N TYR A 84 16.28 -46.78 -9.83
CA TYR A 84 17.48 -47.47 -10.30
C TYR A 84 18.43 -46.55 -11.11
N VAL A 85 17.90 -45.58 -11.87
CA VAL A 85 18.74 -44.62 -12.63
C VAL A 85 19.51 -43.75 -11.63
N ARG A 86 18.82 -43.24 -10.61
CA ARG A 86 19.40 -42.41 -9.54
C ARG A 86 20.48 -43.16 -8.76
N ASN A 87 20.22 -44.42 -8.43
CA ASN A 87 21.14 -45.28 -7.68
C ASN A 87 22.43 -45.58 -8.48
N VAL A 88 22.27 -45.90 -9.78
CA VAL A 88 23.39 -46.13 -10.69
C VAL A 88 24.21 -44.85 -10.90
N THR A 89 23.57 -43.71 -11.14
CA THR A 89 24.27 -42.43 -11.30
C THR A 89 24.96 -41.99 -10.02
N ALA A 90 24.40 -42.24 -8.83
CA ALA A 90 25.05 -42.00 -7.55
C ALA A 90 26.36 -42.81 -7.41
N THR A 91 26.35 -44.10 -7.77
CA THR A 91 27.55 -44.94 -7.76
C THR A 91 28.60 -44.47 -8.78
N MET A 92 28.16 -44.06 -9.98
CA MET A 92 29.06 -43.49 -10.99
C MET A 92 29.72 -42.19 -10.50
N ARG A 93 28.95 -41.31 -9.83
CA ARG A 93 29.44 -40.06 -9.27
C ARG A 93 30.47 -40.29 -8.15
N LEU A 94 30.20 -41.23 -7.24
CA LEU A 94 31.17 -41.63 -6.20
C LEU A 94 32.52 -42.00 -6.82
N LYS A 95 32.52 -42.85 -7.86
CA LYS A 95 33.75 -43.24 -8.59
C LYS A 95 34.46 -42.04 -9.22
N LEU A 96 33.74 -41.04 -9.73
CA LEU A 96 34.36 -39.85 -10.30
C LEU A 96 35.03 -38.99 -9.22
N ILE A 97 34.36 -38.76 -8.09
CA ILE A 97 34.89 -37.93 -6.99
C ILE A 97 36.14 -38.56 -6.39
N THR A 98 36.18 -39.89 -6.29
CA THR A 98 37.32 -40.66 -5.74
C THR A 98 38.43 -40.90 -6.77
N THR A 99 38.28 -40.40 -8.01
CA THR A 99 39.34 -40.43 -9.02
C THR A 99 40.42 -39.40 -8.70
N SER A 100 41.66 -39.85 -8.53
CA SER A 100 42.84 -39.00 -8.32
C SER A 100 43.03 -37.98 -9.43
N MET A 101 43.50 -36.76 -9.11
CA MET A 101 43.71 -35.68 -10.08
C MET A 101 44.51 -36.11 -11.33
N ALA A 102 45.56 -36.91 -11.17
CA ALA A 102 46.40 -37.41 -12.28
C ALA A 102 45.65 -38.30 -13.29
N LYS A 103 44.49 -38.87 -12.91
CA LYS A 103 43.67 -39.74 -13.77
C LYS A 103 42.50 -39.01 -14.42
N ARG A 104 42.30 -37.71 -14.13
CA ARG A 104 41.18 -36.91 -14.67
C ARG A 104 41.51 -36.39 -16.07
N ASN A 105 41.35 -37.25 -17.07
CA ASN A 105 41.53 -36.91 -18.49
C ASN A 105 40.28 -36.25 -19.11
N PHE A 106 40.31 -35.92 -20.39
CA PHE A 106 39.17 -35.30 -21.09
C PHE A 106 37.87 -36.13 -21.01
N ILE A 107 37.97 -37.45 -21.12
CA ILE A 107 36.81 -38.36 -21.02
C ILE A 107 36.18 -38.30 -19.63
N TRP A 108 37.00 -38.22 -18.57
CA TRP A 108 36.52 -38.01 -17.22
C TRP A 108 35.71 -36.72 -17.10
N HIS A 109 36.18 -35.62 -17.70
CA HIS A 109 35.48 -34.32 -17.66
C HIS A 109 34.13 -34.36 -18.39
N LEU A 110 34.05 -35.03 -19.54
CA LEU A 110 32.77 -35.22 -20.23
C LEU A 110 31.78 -36.06 -19.41
N LYS A 111 32.25 -37.16 -18.80
CA LYS A 111 31.43 -37.98 -17.91
C LYS A 111 30.96 -37.19 -16.68
N PHE A 112 31.86 -36.40 -16.10
CA PHE A 112 31.56 -35.54 -14.97
C PHE A 112 30.45 -34.54 -15.34
N LEU A 113 30.59 -33.79 -16.43
CA LEU A 113 29.57 -32.83 -16.87
C LEU A 113 28.21 -33.49 -17.16
N LEU A 114 28.21 -34.69 -17.76
CA LEU A 114 26.97 -35.45 -17.99
C LEU A 114 26.28 -35.85 -16.67
N LEU A 115 27.04 -36.33 -15.68
CA LEU A 115 26.48 -36.68 -14.37
C LEU A 115 26.07 -35.45 -13.55
N GLN A 116 26.76 -34.31 -13.73
CA GLN A 116 26.34 -33.03 -13.18
C GLN A 116 25.02 -32.57 -13.79
N LEU A 117 24.83 -32.71 -15.11
CA LEU A 117 23.55 -32.44 -15.73
C LEU A 117 22.45 -33.35 -15.17
N ALA A 118 22.72 -34.65 -15.00
CA ALA A 118 21.76 -35.60 -14.46
C ALA A 118 21.27 -35.19 -13.05
N ILE A 119 22.18 -34.85 -12.13
CA ILE A 119 21.79 -34.41 -10.78
C ILE A 119 21.12 -33.04 -10.78
N PHE A 120 21.48 -32.15 -11.72
CA PHE A 120 20.83 -30.86 -11.89
C PHE A 120 19.37 -31.02 -12.34
N ILE A 121 19.11 -31.91 -13.30
CA ILE A 121 17.75 -32.26 -13.75
C ILE A 121 16.95 -32.90 -12.60
N GLU A 122 17.56 -33.82 -11.86
CA GLU A 122 16.96 -34.44 -10.67
C GLU A 122 16.59 -33.39 -9.62
N TYR A 123 17.47 -32.41 -9.36
CA TYR A 123 17.23 -31.34 -8.39
C TYR A 123 16.12 -30.40 -8.83
N ILE A 124 16.13 -29.89 -10.08
CA ILE A 124 15.06 -29.01 -10.61
C ILE A 124 13.68 -29.66 -10.43
N LEU A 125 13.57 -30.95 -10.74
CA LEU A 125 12.31 -31.70 -10.62
C LEU A 125 11.82 -31.88 -9.18
N ASN A 126 12.68 -31.61 -8.19
CA ASN A 126 12.40 -31.72 -6.76
C ASN A 126 12.68 -30.39 -6.02
N GLU A 127 12.79 -29.25 -6.72
CA GLU A 127 13.20 -27.97 -6.11
C GLU A 127 12.22 -27.48 -5.03
N SER A 128 10.94 -27.85 -5.14
CA SER A 128 9.90 -27.54 -4.16
C SER A 128 9.94 -28.44 -2.93
N ASN A 129 10.61 -29.59 -3.00
CA ASN A 129 10.79 -30.50 -1.87
C ASN A 129 12.16 -31.22 -1.94
N PRO A 130 13.27 -30.48 -1.73
CA PRO A 130 14.61 -31.04 -1.82
C PRO A 130 14.89 -32.09 -0.74
N ASN A 131 14.18 -32.03 0.39
CA ASN A 131 14.30 -32.98 1.49
C ASN A 131 14.03 -34.42 1.05
N ALA A 132 12.98 -34.63 0.25
CA ALA A 132 12.65 -35.96 -0.27
C ALA A 132 13.79 -36.52 -1.15
N LEU A 133 14.36 -35.69 -2.02
CA LEU A 133 15.48 -36.09 -2.87
C LEU A 133 16.71 -36.49 -2.04
N PHE A 134 17.08 -35.67 -1.06
CA PHE A 134 18.26 -35.94 -0.23
C PHE A 134 18.08 -37.19 0.62
N HIS A 135 16.92 -37.39 1.26
CA HIS A 135 16.64 -38.62 1.99
C HIS A 135 16.70 -39.85 1.09
N ALA A 136 16.16 -39.80 -0.13
CA ALA A 136 16.24 -40.96 -1.02
C ALA A 136 17.68 -41.28 -1.46
N LEU A 137 18.53 -40.25 -1.63
CA LEU A 137 19.95 -40.45 -1.92
C LEU A 137 20.71 -41.02 -0.71
N GLU A 138 20.39 -40.54 0.50
CA GLU A 138 20.94 -40.99 1.79
C GLU A 138 20.50 -42.41 2.14
N ASP A 139 19.22 -42.76 1.94
CA ASP A 139 18.67 -44.11 2.13
C ASP A 139 19.35 -45.13 1.23
N TYR A 140 19.56 -44.78 -0.04
CA TYR A 140 20.29 -45.64 -0.97
C TYR A 140 21.73 -45.87 -0.48
N PHE A 141 22.43 -44.80 -0.13
CA PHE A 141 23.82 -44.88 0.31
C PHE A 141 23.97 -45.65 1.62
N SER A 142 23.08 -45.41 2.59
CA SER A 142 23.03 -46.14 3.86
C SER A 142 22.80 -47.63 3.66
N LYS A 143 21.96 -48.02 2.69
CA LYS A 143 21.76 -49.45 2.36
C LYS A 143 22.97 -50.10 1.72
N VAL A 144 23.75 -49.36 0.94
CA VAL A 144 24.90 -49.91 0.19
C VAL A 144 26.17 -49.91 1.03
N TYR A 145 26.42 -48.85 1.81
CA TYR A 145 27.69 -48.63 2.50
C TYR A 145 27.57 -48.58 4.03
N ASP A 146 26.35 -48.63 4.59
CA ASP A 146 26.08 -48.51 6.04
C ASP A 146 26.67 -47.23 6.66
N LEU A 147 26.58 -46.12 5.92
CA LEU A 147 27.08 -44.81 6.29
C LEU A 147 26.05 -43.70 6.00
N PRO A 148 25.96 -42.66 6.86
CA PRO A 148 25.00 -41.55 6.74
C PRO A 148 25.46 -40.45 5.76
N TYR A 149 25.99 -40.86 4.60
CA TYR A 149 26.42 -39.97 3.51
C TYR A 149 25.51 -40.11 2.30
N PHE A 150 25.63 -39.22 1.34
CA PHE A 150 25.07 -39.41 0.00
C PHE A 150 25.91 -38.71 -1.06
N ILE A 151 25.60 -38.90 -2.35
CA ILE A 151 26.30 -38.21 -3.44
C ILE A 151 25.35 -37.27 -4.15
N PHE A 152 25.69 -35.99 -4.10
CA PHE A 152 24.94 -34.90 -4.70
C PHE A 152 25.89 -33.91 -5.37
N GLY A 153 25.46 -33.28 -6.46
CA GLY A 153 26.30 -32.32 -7.18
C GLY A 153 27.68 -32.91 -7.54
N ASP A 154 28.72 -32.16 -7.20
CA ASP A 154 30.13 -32.51 -7.41
C ASP A 154 30.84 -33.09 -6.18
N GLY A 155 30.09 -33.47 -5.14
CA GLY A 155 30.64 -33.85 -3.85
C GLY A 155 29.83 -34.86 -3.04
N ILE A 156 30.12 -34.87 -1.74
CA ILE A 156 29.50 -35.77 -0.75
C ILE A 156 28.49 -34.98 0.07
N GLY A 157 27.26 -35.45 0.14
CA GLY A 157 26.21 -34.89 0.98
C GLY A 157 26.18 -35.50 2.38
N VAL A 158 25.82 -34.67 3.36
CA VAL A 158 25.49 -35.08 4.74
C VAL A 158 24.15 -34.49 5.16
N GLY A 159 23.34 -35.30 5.86
CA GLY A 159 21.99 -34.95 6.28
C GLY A 159 21.77 -34.87 7.78
N SER A 160 22.54 -35.61 8.58
CA SER A 160 22.36 -35.66 10.04
C SER A 160 22.76 -34.34 10.71
N TYR A 161 22.09 -34.02 11.82
CA TYR A 161 22.38 -32.80 12.58
C TYR A 161 23.84 -32.76 13.05
N GLU A 162 24.34 -33.89 13.56
CA GLU A 162 25.70 -34.04 14.05
C GLU A 162 26.75 -33.76 12.98
N LEU A 163 26.66 -34.42 11.81
CA LEU A 163 27.64 -34.24 10.72
C LEU A 163 27.56 -32.85 10.10
N VAL A 164 26.34 -32.30 9.94
CA VAL A 164 26.17 -30.95 9.43
C VAL A 164 26.82 -29.95 10.39
N LYS A 165 26.55 -30.02 11.70
CA LYS A 165 27.19 -29.16 12.70
C LYS A 165 28.72 -29.35 12.71
N ARG A 166 29.17 -30.61 12.66
CA ARG A 166 30.59 -30.99 12.64
C ARG A 166 31.35 -30.26 11.53
N TYR A 167 30.82 -30.28 10.31
CA TYR A 167 31.53 -29.75 9.13
C TYR A 167 31.34 -28.26 8.85
N ILE A 168 30.24 -27.64 9.33
CA ILE A 168 30.04 -26.20 9.15
C ILE A 168 30.60 -25.35 10.31
N GLN A 169 30.80 -25.95 11.49
CA GLN A 169 31.09 -25.22 12.71
C GLN A 169 32.24 -25.83 13.54
N ASP A 170 32.19 -27.13 13.88
CA ASP A 170 33.13 -27.71 14.85
C ASP A 170 34.53 -27.91 14.25
N ILE A 171 34.61 -28.19 12.94
CA ILE A 171 35.84 -28.10 12.15
C ILE A 171 35.85 -26.72 11.47
N PRO A 172 36.95 -25.94 11.53
CA PRO A 172 37.07 -24.68 10.82
C PRO A 172 36.68 -24.84 9.34
N PRO A 173 35.57 -24.23 8.88
CA PRO A 173 35.03 -24.55 7.58
C PRO A 173 35.88 -23.93 6.47
N CYS A 174 36.36 -24.76 5.54
CA CYS A 174 36.88 -24.30 4.26
C CYS A 174 35.70 -24.10 3.30
N LYS A 175 35.50 -22.94 2.68
CA LYS A 175 34.42 -22.67 1.72
C LYS A 175 35.00 -21.98 0.48
N GLY A 176 34.59 -22.45 -0.69
CA GLY A 176 34.93 -21.86 -1.98
C GLY A 176 33.75 -21.11 -2.58
N PHE A 177 33.82 -20.86 -3.89
CA PHE A 177 32.75 -20.21 -4.64
C PHE A 177 31.66 -21.22 -5.04
N GLU A 178 31.10 -21.96 -4.07
CA GLU A 178 30.05 -22.95 -4.30
C GLU A 178 28.69 -22.55 -3.70
N SER A 179 27.60 -22.82 -4.43
CA SER A 179 26.22 -22.70 -3.97
C SER A 179 25.38 -23.86 -4.51
N LEU A 180 24.44 -24.37 -3.70
CA LEU A 180 23.50 -25.44 -4.08
C LEU A 180 24.15 -26.71 -4.67
N GLY A 181 25.42 -27.00 -4.36
CA GLY A 181 26.12 -28.18 -4.83
C GLY A 181 26.95 -27.99 -6.10
N TRP A 182 27.14 -26.74 -6.56
CA TRP A 182 27.97 -26.41 -7.71
C TRP A 182 28.74 -25.11 -7.51
N LYS A 183 29.76 -24.89 -8.33
CA LYS A 183 30.41 -23.58 -8.45
C LYS A 183 29.44 -22.53 -9.01
N VAL A 184 29.48 -21.32 -8.45
CA VAL A 184 28.76 -20.17 -9.01
C VAL A 184 29.39 -19.73 -10.33
N SER A 185 28.71 -18.86 -11.07
CA SER A 185 29.23 -18.38 -12.35
C SER A 185 30.48 -17.52 -12.14
N SER A 186 31.36 -17.49 -13.14
CA SER A 186 32.51 -16.57 -13.11
C SER A 186 32.08 -15.12 -12.98
N SER A 187 30.91 -14.75 -13.52
CA SER A 187 30.38 -13.40 -13.40
C SER A 187 30.05 -13.04 -11.95
N GLN A 188 29.52 -14.00 -11.16
CA GLN A 188 29.35 -13.80 -9.73
C GLN A 188 30.69 -13.67 -9.03
N GLN A 189 31.60 -14.62 -9.29
CA GLN A 189 32.89 -14.70 -8.62
C GLN A 189 33.75 -13.44 -8.81
N THR A 190 33.70 -12.83 -10.00
CA THR A 190 34.56 -11.70 -10.37
C THR A 190 33.82 -10.36 -10.42
N PHE A 191 32.57 -10.27 -9.95
CA PHE A 191 31.82 -9.02 -9.96
C PHE A 191 32.48 -7.95 -9.07
N CYS A 192 33.04 -8.38 -7.94
CA CYS A 192 33.76 -7.56 -6.98
C CYS A 192 34.98 -8.32 -6.47
N ASP A 193 36.13 -7.65 -6.31
CA ASP A 193 37.34 -8.25 -5.73
C ASP A 193 37.13 -8.76 -4.30
N LEU A 194 36.15 -8.16 -3.60
CA LEU A 194 35.73 -8.54 -2.25
C LEU A 194 34.53 -9.49 -2.25
N THR A 195 34.16 -10.08 -3.39
CA THR A 195 33.08 -11.09 -3.44
C THR A 195 33.48 -12.29 -2.59
N THR A 196 32.96 -12.35 -1.39
CA THR A 196 33.47 -13.23 -0.32
C THR A 196 32.34 -13.91 0.44
N VAL A 197 31.07 -13.66 0.05
CA VAL A 197 29.87 -14.26 0.66
C VAL A 197 29.94 -15.80 0.72
N PHE A 198 30.69 -16.43 -0.19
CA PHE A 198 30.88 -17.87 -0.22
C PHE A 198 32.18 -18.33 0.46
N LEU A 199 33.15 -17.46 0.71
CA LEU A 199 34.48 -17.82 1.20
C LEU A 199 34.53 -18.10 2.72
N SER A 200 35.60 -18.78 3.14
CA SER A 200 35.95 -19.00 4.55
C SER A 200 36.31 -17.74 5.31
N SER A 201 36.06 -17.75 6.62
CA SER A 201 36.41 -16.66 7.54
C SER A 201 37.91 -16.37 7.62
N ASP A 202 38.78 -17.33 7.30
CA ASP A 202 40.23 -17.11 7.32
C ASP A 202 40.77 -16.39 6.08
N ASN A 203 39.97 -16.26 5.01
CA ASN A 203 40.37 -15.53 3.82
C ASN A 203 40.51 -14.01 4.13
N PRO A 204 41.65 -13.37 3.81
CA PRO A 204 41.86 -11.94 4.10
C PRO A 204 40.80 -11.02 3.51
N ASN A 205 40.37 -11.26 2.26
CA ASN A 205 39.32 -10.46 1.62
C ASN A 205 37.97 -10.64 2.32
N MET A 206 37.69 -11.83 2.87
CA MET A 206 36.47 -12.10 3.64
C MET A 206 36.48 -11.38 5.00
N LYS A 207 37.63 -11.32 5.66
CA LYS A 207 37.77 -10.54 6.91
C LYS A 207 37.50 -9.06 6.66
N LEU A 208 38.08 -8.50 5.59
CA LEU A 208 37.86 -7.10 5.19
C LEU A 208 36.41 -6.84 4.78
N SER A 209 35.84 -7.66 3.90
CA SER A 209 34.46 -7.48 3.44
C SER A 209 33.46 -7.54 4.59
N ARG A 210 33.66 -8.46 5.54
CA ARG A 210 32.83 -8.59 6.74
C ARG A 210 32.93 -7.34 7.61
N HIS A 211 34.13 -6.79 7.78
CA HIS A 211 34.30 -5.53 8.50
C HIS A 211 33.52 -4.39 7.83
N ILE A 212 33.64 -4.25 6.50
CA ILE A 212 32.92 -3.25 5.71
C ILE A 212 31.40 -3.41 5.85
N ILE A 213 30.88 -4.63 5.66
CA ILE A 213 29.44 -4.91 5.74
C ILE A 213 28.91 -4.71 7.16
N PHE A 214 29.69 -5.06 8.18
CA PHE A 214 29.32 -4.81 9.57
C PHE A 214 29.17 -3.32 9.84
N GLN A 215 30.15 -2.50 9.41
CA GLN A 215 30.06 -1.04 9.56
C GLN A 215 28.91 -0.44 8.75
N TRP A 216 28.68 -0.94 7.53
CA TRP A 216 27.55 -0.54 6.69
C TRP A 216 26.20 -0.77 7.39
N LEU A 217 25.94 -1.99 7.88
CA LEU A 217 24.68 -2.35 8.54
C LEU A 217 24.47 -1.59 9.87
N HIS A 218 25.54 -1.37 10.63
CA HIS A 218 25.46 -0.62 11.90
C HIS A 218 25.22 0.88 11.71
N ALA A 219 25.48 1.41 10.52
CA ALA A 219 25.31 2.82 10.18
C ALA A 219 24.01 3.09 9.40
N PHE A 220 23.07 2.13 9.36
CA PHE A 220 21.75 2.35 8.80
C PHE A 220 21.06 3.51 9.54
N PRO A 221 20.53 4.51 8.81
CA PRO A 221 19.92 5.69 9.42
C PRO A 221 18.67 5.38 10.24
N HIS A 222 17.96 4.29 9.90
CA HIS A 222 16.67 3.94 10.49
C HIS A 222 16.63 2.52 11.05
N HIS A 223 15.77 2.30 12.04
CA HIS A 223 15.51 1.00 12.65
C HIS A 223 14.00 0.74 12.78
N LEU A 224 13.51 -0.37 12.20
CA LEU A 224 12.07 -0.67 12.05
C LEU A 224 11.24 -0.67 13.34
N PHE A 225 11.84 -1.07 14.46
CA PHE A 225 11.16 -1.29 15.74
C PHE A 225 11.68 -0.39 16.87
N LYS A 226 12.49 0.63 16.57
CA LYS A 226 12.75 1.74 17.49
C LYS A 226 11.71 2.85 17.27
N GLU A 227 11.58 3.78 18.20
CA GLU A 227 10.71 4.96 18.10
C GLU A 227 11.22 5.93 17.02
N ASP A 228 11.10 5.53 15.76
CA ASP A 228 11.40 6.35 14.58
C ASP A 228 10.11 6.47 13.76
N SER A 229 9.29 7.46 14.12
CA SER A 229 7.97 7.69 13.53
C SER A 229 8.04 8.06 12.05
N GLU A 230 9.13 8.72 11.62
CA GLU A 230 9.31 9.18 10.24
C GLU A 230 9.68 8.04 9.30
N ALA A 231 10.61 7.16 9.71
CA ALA A 231 10.93 5.95 8.96
C ALA A 231 9.72 5.04 8.80
N ARG A 232 8.95 4.83 9.88
CA ARG A 232 7.72 4.02 9.84
C ARG A 232 6.66 4.63 8.93
N LEU A 233 6.52 5.95 8.95
CA LEU A 233 5.64 6.68 8.05
C LEU A 233 6.04 6.44 6.59
N HIS A 234 7.32 6.67 6.26
CA HIS A 234 7.84 6.47 4.90
C HIS A 234 7.68 5.02 4.42
N LEU A 235 8.08 4.07 5.25
CA LEU A 235 7.95 2.64 4.97
C LEU A 235 6.50 2.20 4.77
N SER A 236 5.55 2.83 5.47
CA SER A 236 4.13 2.53 5.31
C SER A 236 3.58 3.00 3.96
N ARG A 237 4.17 4.05 3.37
CA ARG A 237 3.85 4.56 2.03
C ARG A 237 4.41 3.66 0.93
N ILE A 238 5.68 3.26 1.03
CA ILE A 238 6.33 2.43 -0.01
C ILE A 238 5.90 0.96 0.05
N VAL A 239 5.49 0.47 1.22
CA VAL A 239 4.85 -0.85 1.40
C VAL A 239 3.47 -0.65 2.01
N PRO A 240 2.44 -0.34 1.19
CA PRO A 240 1.08 -0.13 1.67
C PRO A 240 0.49 -1.44 2.21
N ARG A 241 -0.38 -1.33 3.21
CA ARG A 241 -1.08 -2.48 3.78
C ARG A 241 -1.93 -3.17 2.71
N LYS A 242 -1.86 -4.49 2.59
CA LYS A 242 -2.66 -5.30 1.63
C LYS A 242 -3.16 -6.55 2.35
N ILE A 243 -4.44 -6.55 2.71
CA ILE A 243 -5.04 -7.55 3.61
C ILE A 243 -6.32 -8.19 3.07
N ASP A 244 -6.74 -7.83 1.87
CA ASP A 244 -8.04 -8.27 1.28
C ASP A 244 -7.89 -9.58 0.49
N GLU A 245 -6.70 -9.75 -0.07
CA GLU A 245 -6.28 -10.94 -0.79
C GLU A 245 -4.81 -11.19 -0.51
N GLN A 246 -4.43 -12.46 -0.55
CA GLN A 246 -3.03 -12.85 -0.42
C GLN A 246 -2.20 -12.16 -1.52
N PRO A 247 -1.16 -11.37 -1.16
CA PRO A 247 -0.36 -10.68 -2.16
C PRO A 247 0.39 -11.68 -3.03
N SER A 248 0.55 -11.35 -4.31
CA SER A 248 1.39 -12.15 -5.21
C SER A 248 2.85 -12.11 -4.76
N LYS A 249 3.61 -13.17 -5.05
CA LYS A 249 5.04 -13.25 -4.71
C LYS A 249 5.86 -12.03 -5.17
N TYR A 250 5.50 -11.42 -6.31
CA TYR A 250 6.20 -10.24 -6.84
C TYR A 250 5.98 -8.99 -5.98
N ILE A 251 4.78 -8.82 -5.41
CA ILE A 251 4.49 -7.72 -4.47
C ILE A 251 5.33 -7.90 -3.20
N VAL A 252 5.43 -9.12 -2.69
CA VAL A 252 6.25 -9.42 -1.52
C VAL A 252 7.74 -9.18 -1.81
N TYR A 253 8.24 -9.62 -2.96
CA TYR A 253 9.63 -9.38 -3.38
C TYR A 253 9.93 -7.88 -3.48
N GLN A 254 9.04 -7.12 -4.11
CA GLN A 254 9.19 -5.67 -4.19
C GLN A 254 9.23 -5.04 -2.79
N ALA A 255 8.29 -5.41 -1.91
CA ALA A 255 8.22 -4.88 -0.54
C ALA A 255 9.52 -5.12 0.24
N ILE A 256 10.09 -6.33 0.16
CA ILE A 256 11.38 -6.65 0.80
C ILE A 256 12.50 -5.78 0.22
N GLY A 257 12.55 -5.62 -1.10
CA GLY A 257 13.54 -4.78 -1.77
C GLY A 257 13.45 -3.30 -1.37
N GLU A 258 12.24 -2.75 -1.32
CA GLU A 258 11.99 -1.36 -0.91
C GLU A 258 12.42 -1.13 0.54
N VAL A 259 11.98 -1.99 1.46
CA VAL A 259 12.30 -1.83 2.89
C VAL A 259 13.81 -1.94 3.11
N MET A 260 14.46 -2.96 2.54
CA MET A 260 15.92 -3.11 2.71
C MET A 260 16.71 -1.96 2.07
N PHE A 261 16.29 -1.48 0.90
CA PHE A 261 16.98 -0.38 0.22
C PHE A 261 16.80 0.94 0.98
N PHE A 262 15.59 1.22 1.46
CA PHE A 262 15.30 2.36 2.32
C PHE A 262 16.14 2.34 3.60
N LEU A 263 16.14 1.22 4.33
CA LEU A 263 16.96 1.11 5.54
C LEU A 263 18.45 1.32 5.27
N ALA A 264 18.93 0.94 4.10
CA ALA A 264 20.34 1.07 3.73
C ALA A 264 20.74 2.45 3.20
N THR A 265 19.78 3.28 2.73
CA THR A 265 20.09 4.48 1.94
C THR A 265 19.23 5.71 2.23
N ASP A 266 18.16 5.57 3.01
CA ASP A 266 17.08 6.55 3.18
C ASP A 266 16.45 6.97 1.81
N GLY A 267 16.46 6.04 0.85
CA GLY A 267 16.00 6.26 -0.51
C GLY A 267 15.06 5.17 -1.00
N GLU A 268 14.46 5.41 -2.17
CA GLU A 268 13.53 4.48 -2.83
C GLU A 268 14.13 3.89 -4.11
N LEU A 269 13.73 2.66 -4.44
CA LEU A 269 14.07 2.04 -5.73
C LEU A 269 13.20 2.65 -6.85
N ARG A 270 13.82 3.03 -7.97
CA ARG A 270 13.09 3.45 -9.18
C ARG A 270 12.48 2.26 -9.90
N LYS A 271 11.54 2.50 -10.81
CA LYS A 271 10.84 1.44 -11.57
C LYS A 271 11.77 0.37 -12.19
N ASN A 272 12.84 0.79 -12.85
CA ASN A 272 13.82 -0.13 -13.44
C ASN A 272 14.67 -0.88 -12.39
N GLU A 273 14.96 -0.23 -11.26
CA GLU A 273 15.71 -0.81 -10.14
C GLU A 273 14.87 -1.83 -9.37
N ARG A 274 13.55 -1.60 -9.20
CA ARG A 274 12.57 -2.57 -8.69
C ARG A 274 12.55 -3.84 -9.54
N ILE A 275 12.48 -3.68 -10.87
CA ILE A 275 12.52 -4.80 -11.81
C ILE A 275 13.86 -5.55 -11.68
N ALA A 276 14.98 -4.83 -11.56
CA ALA A 276 16.29 -5.44 -11.37
C ALA A 276 16.38 -6.25 -10.06
N PHE A 277 15.82 -5.74 -8.96
CA PHE A 277 15.72 -6.46 -7.68
C PHE A 277 14.90 -7.74 -7.83
N ILE A 278 13.69 -7.64 -8.40
CA ILE A 278 12.82 -8.80 -8.64
C ILE A 278 13.51 -9.83 -9.53
N ASP A 279 14.20 -9.41 -10.59
CA ASP A 279 14.96 -10.30 -11.48
C ASP A 279 16.07 -11.05 -10.71
N CYS A 280 16.73 -10.42 -9.74
CA CYS A 280 17.72 -11.08 -8.87
C CYS A 280 17.10 -12.19 -8.01
N VAL A 281 15.87 -12.00 -7.53
CA VAL A 281 15.15 -12.97 -6.68
C VAL A 281 14.59 -14.13 -7.50
N GLU A 282 13.92 -13.81 -8.62
CA GLU A 282 13.19 -14.80 -9.41
C GLU A 282 14.11 -15.65 -10.30
N LYS A 283 15.16 -15.03 -10.84
CA LYS A 283 15.98 -15.60 -11.91
C LYS A 283 17.48 -15.52 -11.57
N PRO A 284 17.97 -16.15 -10.48
CA PRO A 284 19.35 -16.03 -10.02
C PRO A 284 20.33 -16.87 -10.85
N PHE A 285 20.30 -16.77 -12.19
CA PHE A 285 21.11 -17.61 -13.09
C PHE A 285 22.62 -17.50 -12.84
N ILE A 286 23.06 -16.40 -12.25
CA ILE A 286 24.45 -16.17 -11.88
C ILE A 286 24.95 -17.12 -10.75
N PHE A 287 24.05 -17.79 -10.03
CA PHE A 287 24.40 -18.83 -9.05
C PHE A 287 24.75 -20.17 -9.71
N PHE A 288 24.46 -20.34 -11.00
CA PHE A 288 24.73 -21.59 -11.71
C PHE A 288 26.09 -21.57 -12.41
N PRO A 289 26.73 -22.75 -12.58
CA PRO A 289 28.05 -22.82 -13.15
C PRO A 289 28.08 -22.40 -14.62
N ASN A 290 29.27 -22.00 -15.09
CA ASN A 290 29.50 -21.51 -16.44
C ASN A 290 28.98 -22.47 -17.52
N TRP A 291 29.26 -23.77 -17.39
CA TRP A 291 28.85 -24.76 -18.38
C TRP A 291 27.32 -24.82 -18.52
N PHE A 292 26.58 -24.68 -17.41
CA PHE A 292 25.12 -24.72 -17.42
C PHE A 292 24.54 -23.46 -18.05
N ASN A 293 25.05 -22.29 -17.66
CA ASN A 293 24.67 -21.02 -18.27
C ASN A 293 24.99 -20.95 -19.77
N PHE A 294 26.06 -21.62 -20.23
CA PHE A 294 26.36 -21.74 -21.65
C PHE A 294 25.27 -22.53 -22.40
N LEU A 295 24.83 -23.67 -21.86
CA LEU A 295 23.76 -24.47 -22.46
C LEU A 295 22.44 -23.69 -22.56
N LEU A 296 22.18 -22.79 -21.60
CA LEU A 296 21.00 -21.93 -21.57
C LEU A 296 21.21 -20.64 -22.39
N PHE A 297 21.05 -20.75 -23.71
CA PHE A 297 21.17 -19.61 -24.64
C PHE A 297 22.54 -18.89 -24.54
N GLY A 298 23.65 -19.62 -24.39
CA GLY A 298 24.99 -19.05 -24.53
C GLY A 298 25.30 -17.95 -23.52
N HIS A 299 24.93 -18.14 -22.25
CA HIS A 299 25.05 -17.18 -21.14
C HIS A 299 24.08 -16.00 -21.18
N TYR A 300 23.05 -16.02 -22.01
CA TYR A 300 22.09 -14.90 -22.11
C TYR A 300 21.47 -14.54 -20.75
N PHE A 301 20.97 -15.54 -20.01
CA PHE A 301 20.31 -15.30 -18.73
C PHE A 301 21.27 -14.86 -17.62
N GLU A 302 22.50 -15.40 -17.60
CA GLU A 302 23.58 -14.94 -16.72
C GLU A 302 23.89 -13.46 -16.96
N ARG A 303 24.08 -13.05 -18.22
CA ARG A 303 24.34 -11.65 -18.60
C ARG A 303 23.17 -10.73 -18.21
N LYS A 304 21.93 -11.20 -18.36
CA LYS A 304 20.75 -10.45 -17.93
C LYS A 304 20.75 -10.23 -16.41
N THR A 305 21.06 -11.26 -15.63
CA THR A 305 21.15 -11.16 -14.16
C THR A 305 22.29 -10.22 -13.74
N LEU A 306 23.44 -10.31 -14.42
CA LEU A 306 24.57 -9.40 -14.21
C LEU A 306 24.20 -7.94 -14.52
N GLN A 307 23.39 -7.69 -15.55
CA GLN A 307 22.88 -6.36 -15.84
C GLN A 307 21.97 -5.82 -14.72
N SER A 308 21.20 -6.68 -14.06
CA SER A 308 20.44 -6.29 -12.87
C SER A 308 21.35 -5.87 -11.71
N TYR A 309 22.49 -6.56 -11.52
CA TYR A 309 23.49 -6.16 -10.53
C TYR A 309 24.04 -4.76 -10.83
N TYR A 310 24.39 -4.47 -12.09
CA TYR A 310 24.83 -3.11 -12.48
C TYR A 310 23.73 -2.05 -12.31
N THR A 311 22.46 -2.41 -12.53
CA THR A 311 21.34 -1.49 -12.32
C THR A 311 21.18 -1.14 -10.83
N LEU A 312 21.34 -2.13 -9.94
CA LEU A 312 21.31 -1.91 -8.49
C LEU A 312 22.58 -1.22 -7.97
N LEU A 313 23.72 -1.46 -8.61
CA LEU A 313 24.95 -0.71 -8.36
C LEU A 313 24.74 0.78 -8.63
N GLN A 314 24.08 1.10 -9.75
CA GLN A 314 23.69 2.48 -10.06
C GLN A 314 22.70 3.04 -9.05
N ALA A 315 21.77 2.22 -8.54
CA ALA A 315 20.84 2.63 -7.48
C ALA A 315 21.59 3.08 -6.21
N PHE A 316 22.51 2.26 -5.70
CA PHE A 316 23.35 2.63 -4.55
C PHE A 316 24.29 3.81 -4.88
N ALA A 317 24.75 3.93 -6.12
CA ALA A 317 25.59 5.05 -6.53
C ALA A 317 24.87 6.41 -6.42
N ARG A 318 23.53 6.44 -6.43
CA ARG A 318 22.74 7.67 -6.21
C ARG A 318 22.82 8.17 -4.77
N HIS A 319 23.19 7.31 -3.83
CA HIS A 319 23.13 7.56 -2.40
C HIS A 319 24.50 7.50 -1.72
N ILE A 320 25.60 7.66 -2.47
CA ILE A 320 26.99 7.52 -1.97
C ILE A 320 27.33 8.42 -0.77
N ASP A 321 26.60 9.52 -0.59
CA ASP A 321 26.79 10.46 0.51
C ASP A 321 25.98 10.07 1.77
N GLY A 322 25.19 8.99 1.71
CA GLY A 322 24.42 8.47 2.85
C GLY A 322 25.31 7.89 3.95
N SER A 323 24.85 7.96 5.20
CA SER A 323 25.59 7.56 6.41
C SER A 323 26.14 6.14 6.33
N ALA A 324 25.31 5.19 5.92
CA ALA A 324 25.68 3.78 5.81
C ALA A 324 26.80 3.56 4.77
N LEU A 325 26.69 4.16 3.59
CA LEU A 325 27.70 4.05 2.53
C LEU A 325 29.00 4.76 2.93
N CYS A 326 28.92 5.91 3.60
CA CYS A 326 30.09 6.59 4.16
C CYS A 326 30.82 5.74 5.20
N ALA A 327 30.09 5.07 6.09
CA ALA A 327 30.68 4.14 7.06
C ALA A 327 31.37 2.96 6.36
N ALA A 328 30.75 2.41 5.31
CA ALA A 328 31.35 1.34 4.51
C ALA A 328 32.64 1.79 3.80
N PHE A 329 32.67 2.99 3.23
CA PHE A 329 33.87 3.55 2.61
C PHE A 329 34.98 3.79 3.64
N THR A 330 34.62 4.27 4.82
CA THR A 330 35.57 4.50 5.93
C THR A 330 36.15 3.19 6.44
N ALA A 331 35.34 2.14 6.54
CA ALA A 331 35.79 0.81 6.94
C ALA A 331 36.80 0.17 5.96
N ALA A 332 36.79 0.62 4.71
CA ALA A 332 37.71 0.16 3.66
C ALA A 332 38.98 1.01 3.55
N ASP A 333 39.15 2.05 4.38
CA ASP A 333 40.09 3.14 4.15
C ASP A 333 41.51 2.65 3.83
N ASN A 334 42.06 3.22 2.75
CA ASN A 334 43.35 2.89 2.12
C ASN A 334 43.59 1.42 1.67
N GLN A 335 42.60 0.53 1.77
CA GLN A 335 42.74 -0.88 1.34
C GLN A 335 42.03 -1.19 0.02
N LYS A 336 40.89 -0.56 -0.27
CA LYS A 336 40.12 -0.76 -1.52
C LYS A 336 39.48 0.54 -2.00
N SER A 337 39.21 0.62 -3.31
CA SER A 337 38.55 1.79 -3.90
C SER A 337 37.07 1.88 -3.53
N LYS A 338 36.50 3.10 -3.52
CA LYS A 338 35.06 3.29 -3.28
C LYS A 338 34.18 2.55 -4.29
N SER A 339 34.64 2.41 -5.54
CA SER A 339 33.94 1.61 -6.57
C SER A 339 33.86 0.13 -6.17
N GLU A 340 34.96 -0.46 -5.68
CA GLU A 340 34.96 -1.84 -5.19
C GLU A 340 34.08 -2.03 -3.95
N VAL A 341 34.07 -1.08 -3.02
CA VAL A 341 33.17 -1.11 -1.86
C VAL A 341 31.71 -1.07 -2.30
N LEU A 342 31.36 -0.24 -3.28
CA LEU A 342 29.98 -0.15 -3.78
C LEU A 342 29.54 -1.44 -4.49
N LYS A 343 30.44 -2.08 -5.25
CA LYS A 343 30.21 -3.41 -5.83
C LYS A 343 30.02 -4.47 -4.75
N LEU A 344 30.80 -4.42 -3.67
CA LEU A 344 30.62 -5.32 -2.52
C LEU A 344 29.23 -5.18 -1.90
N ILE A 345 28.77 -3.95 -1.65
CA ILE A 345 27.44 -3.69 -1.08
C ILE A 345 26.34 -4.18 -2.02
N THR A 346 26.50 -3.91 -3.31
CA THR A 346 25.56 -4.36 -4.34
C THR A 346 25.47 -5.88 -4.39
N ILE A 347 26.60 -6.61 -4.42
CA ILE A 347 26.54 -8.08 -4.47
C ILE A 347 25.97 -8.68 -3.18
N VAL A 348 26.23 -8.08 -2.02
CA VAL A 348 25.63 -8.50 -0.75
C VAL A 348 24.11 -8.27 -0.75
N PHE A 349 23.65 -7.12 -1.22
CA PHE A 349 22.24 -6.81 -1.40
C PHE A 349 21.55 -7.77 -2.39
N CYS A 350 22.17 -8.01 -3.56
CA CYS A 350 21.65 -8.89 -4.58
C CYS A 350 21.64 -10.38 -4.19
N VAL A 351 22.51 -10.82 -3.27
CA VAL A 351 22.63 -12.23 -2.86
C VAL A 351 21.92 -12.48 -1.53
N ALA A 352 22.43 -11.86 -0.46
CA ALA A 352 21.98 -12.09 0.90
C ALA A 352 20.72 -11.26 1.21
N GLY A 353 20.62 -10.03 0.69
CA GLY A 353 19.48 -9.14 0.90
C GLY A 353 18.27 -9.40 0.00
N SER A 354 18.40 -10.18 -1.07
CA SER A 354 17.30 -10.38 -2.02
C SER A 354 16.66 -11.77 -1.89
N ILE A 355 17.35 -12.84 -2.31
CA ILE A 355 16.76 -14.16 -2.57
C ILE A 355 16.21 -14.78 -1.29
N ALA A 356 17.05 -14.88 -0.26
CA ALA A 356 16.72 -15.52 1.01
C ALA A 356 15.55 -14.84 1.74
N PRO A 357 15.62 -13.54 2.05
CA PRO A 357 14.53 -12.87 2.76
C PRO A 357 13.25 -12.77 1.94
N SER A 358 13.35 -12.55 0.63
CA SER A 358 12.16 -12.42 -0.23
C SER A 358 11.36 -13.70 -0.34
N LYS A 359 12.02 -14.84 -0.56
CA LYS A 359 11.34 -16.14 -0.64
C LYS A 359 10.81 -16.58 0.72
N LEU A 360 11.54 -16.30 1.80
CA LEU A 360 11.07 -16.63 3.16
C LEU A 360 9.86 -15.78 3.55
N ALA A 361 9.84 -14.50 3.19
CA ALA A 361 8.68 -13.65 3.39
C ALA A 361 7.44 -14.17 2.65
N VAL A 362 7.61 -14.65 1.41
CA VAL A 362 6.51 -15.30 0.67
C VAL A 362 5.97 -16.50 1.43
N THR A 363 6.83 -17.40 1.92
CA THR A 363 6.41 -18.55 2.73
C THR A 363 5.68 -18.12 4.00
N VAL A 364 6.20 -17.12 4.73
CA VAL A 364 5.56 -16.60 5.94
C VAL A 364 4.15 -16.10 5.63
N ILE A 365 4.00 -15.31 4.56
CA ILE A 365 2.71 -14.77 4.15
C ILE A 365 1.78 -15.88 3.67
N GLU A 366 2.23 -16.78 2.78
CA GLU A 366 1.44 -17.95 2.36
C GLU A 366 0.91 -18.74 3.56
N ARG A 367 1.74 -18.92 4.59
CA ARG A 367 1.33 -19.61 5.82
C ARG A 367 0.31 -18.82 6.61
N LEU A 368 0.50 -17.52 6.81
CA LEU A 368 -0.49 -16.64 7.46
C LEU A 368 -1.86 -16.71 6.77
N TRP A 369 -1.87 -16.78 5.44
CA TRP A 369 -3.09 -16.86 4.64
C TRP A 369 -3.70 -18.27 4.57
N SER A 370 -2.91 -19.33 4.81
CA SER A 370 -3.40 -20.72 4.76
C SER A 370 -4.38 -21.08 5.88
N ASN A 371 -4.24 -20.48 7.06
CA ASN A 371 -5.16 -20.58 8.18
C ASN A 371 -5.02 -19.31 9.05
N PRO A 372 -5.71 -18.22 8.69
CA PRO A 372 -5.58 -16.93 9.35
C PRO A 372 -5.83 -16.97 10.86
N GLU A 373 -6.87 -17.69 11.30
CA GLU A 373 -7.26 -17.80 12.71
C GLU A 373 -6.12 -18.36 13.56
N LYS A 374 -5.49 -19.45 13.10
CA LYS A 374 -4.39 -20.09 13.81
C LYS A 374 -3.09 -19.30 13.67
N TYR A 375 -2.70 -18.98 12.44
CA TYR A 375 -1.33 -18.56 12.16
C TYR A 375 -1.09 -17.07 12.38
N VAL A 376 -2.10 -16.21 12.23
CA VAL A 376 -1.96 -14.78 12.58
C VAL A 376 -1.77 -14.63 14.09
N HIS A 377 -2.52 -15.39 14.90
CA HIS A 377 -2.35 -15.40 16.36
C HIS A 377 -0.94 -15.86 16.75
N LEU A 378 -0.47 -17.00 16.21
CA LEU A 378 0.88 -17.51 16.49
C LEU A 378 1.98 -16.55 16.04
N PHE A 379 1.81 -15.90 14.89
CA PHE A 379 2.76 -14.89 14.40
C PHE A 379 2.80 -13.67 15.31
N ARG A 380 1.66 -13.11 15.72
CA ARG A 380 1.62 -11.95 16.62
C ARG A 380 2.25 -12.22 17.99
N LYS A 381 2.11 -13.45 18.50
CA LYS A 381 2.70 -13.83 19.79
C LYS A 381 4.23 -13.79 19.77
N ASN A 382 4.85 -14.29 18.70
CA ASN A 382 6.30 -14.18 18.51
C ASN A 382 6.66 -14.24 17.01
N PRO A 383 6.74 -13.09 16.33
CA PRO A 383 6.99 -13.04 14.89
C PRO A 383 8.31 -13.68 14.49
N HIS A 384 9.37 -13.46 15.27
CA HIS A 384 10.69 -14.01 15.00
C HIS A 384 10.70 -15.53 15.07
N ASN A 385 10.08 -16.12 16.09
CA ASN A 385 9.98 -17.58 16.19
C ASN A 385 9.13 -18.17 15.05
N PHE A 386 8.05 -17.49 14.65
CA PHE A 386 7.25 -17.90 13.51
C PHE A 386 8.05 -17.90 12.21
N ILE A 387 8.81 -16.83 11.95
CA ILE A 387 9.68 -16.71 10.78
C ILE A 387 10.79 -17.77 10.82
N LYS A 388 11.41 -18.01 11.99
CA LYS A 388 12.43 -19.05 12.17
C LYS A 388 11.87 -20.46 11.92
N GLU A 389 10.65 -20.75 12.36
CA GLU A 389 10.01 -22.03 12.10
C GLU A 389 9.67 -22.21 10.61
N CYS A 390 9.20 -21.16 9.92
CA CYS A 390 9.08 -21.17 8.46
C CYS A 390 10.44 -21.45 7.81
N ALA A 391 11.51 -20.79 8.28
CA ALA A 391 12.85 -21.00 7.76
C ALA A 391 13.39 -22.41 8.04
N ARG A 392 12.94 -23.08 9.12
CA ARG A 392 13.30 -24.47 9.46
C ARG A 392 12.68 -25.47 8.49
N LEU A 393 11.41 -25.29 8.15
CA LEU A 393 10.64 -26.22 7.32
C LEU A 393 10.75 -25.92 5.82
N ASP A 394 10.55 -24.68 5.42
CA ASP A 394 10.41 -24.28 4.01
C ASP A 394 11.71 -23.67 3.45
N LYS A 395 12.85 -24.12 4.01
CA LYS A 395 14.22 -23.65 3.77
C LYS A 395 14.45 -23.08 2.37
N VAL A 396 14.63 -21.76 2.30
CA VAL A 396 15.03 -21.05 1.07
C VAL A 396 16.45 -21.41 0.63
N VAL A 397 17.31 -21.78 1.59
CA VAL A 397 18.64 -22.35 1.33
C VAL A 397 18.65 -23.80 1.81
N PRO A 398 18.56 -24.79 0.91
CA PRO A 398 18.50 -26.19 1.31
C PRO A 398 19.84 -26.74 1.80
N MET A 399 20.98 -26.22 1.31
CA MET A 399 22.31 -26.73 1.65
C MET A 399 23.37 -25.64 1.75
N VAL A 400 24.42 -25.93 2.53
CA VAL A 400 25.65 -25.14 2.64
C VAL A 400 26.82 -26.00 2.16
N ASN A 401 27.69 -25.44 1.34
CA ASN A 401 28.87 -26.17 0.85
C ASN A 401 30.09 -25.80 1.69
N VAL A 402 30.86 -26.82 2.06
CA VAL A 402 32.23 -26.69 2.57
C VAL A 402 33.15 -27.57 1.73
N LEU A 403 34.43 -27.25 1.71
CA LEU A 403 35.48 -28.00 1.05
C LEU A 403 36.14 -28.90 2.09
N ALA A 404 36.32 -30.18 1.77
CA ALA A 404 37.00 -31.12 2.63
C ALA A 404 38.42 -30.63 2.96
N THR A 405 38.69 -30.41 4.24
CA THR A 405 40.05 -30.25 4.77
C THR A 405 40.74 -31.62 4.83
N HIS A 406 42.03 -31.65 5.18
CA HIS A 406 42.70 -32.93 5.46
C HIS A 406 41.98 -33.72 6.56
N ASP A 407 41.49 -33.03 7.59
CA ASP A 407 40.77 -33.67 8.70
C ASP A 407 39.45 -34.28 8.24
N ILE A 408 38.63 -33.52 7.49
CA ILE A 408 37.35 -34.02 6.95
C ILE A 408 37.58 -35.20 6.00
N ALA A 409 38.56 -35.09 5.11
CA ALA A 409 38.90 -36.16 4.18
C ALA A 409 39.31 -37.45 4.93
N ASN A 410 40.20 -37.33 5.92
CA ASN A 410 40.64 -38.45 6.74
C ASN A 410 39.49 -39.06 7.57
N GLU A 411 38.61 -38.22 8.14
CA GLU A 411 37.43 -38.63 8.91
C GLU A 411 36.51 -39.51 8.04
N ILE A 412 36.13 -39.03 6.85
CA ILE A 412 35.29 -39.77 5.91
C ILE A 412 35.98 -41.06 5.42
N GLU A 413 37.27 -41.00 5.07
CA GLU A 413 38.01 -42.20 4.64
C GLU A 413 38.08 -43.28 5.72
N ASN A 414 38.25 -42.89 6.99
CA ASN A 414 38.30 -43.82 8.11
C ASN A 414 36.95 -44.51 8.31
N GLU A 415 35.83 -43.79 8.11
CA GLU A 415 34.50 -44.39 8.18
C GLU A 415 34.26 -45.42 7.06
N PHE A 416 34.67 -45.13 5.81
CA PHE A 416 34.61 -46.13 4.73
C PHE A 416 35.49 -47.34 5.03
N LYS A 417 36.72 -47.13 5.54
CA LYS A 417 37.63 -48.24 5.92
C LYS A 417 37.03 -49.14 6.99
N GLN A 418 36.35 -48.57 7.99
CA GLN A 418 35.66 -49.34 9.04
C GLN A 418 34.53 -50.22 8.48
N LYS A 419 33.96 -49.86 7.33
CA LYS A 419 32.95 -50.65 6.61
C LYS A 419 33.55 -51.59 5.54
N ASN A 420 34.86 -51.81 5.56
CA ASN A 420 35.62 -52.59 4.57
C ASN A 420 35.57 -52.03 3.13
N GLU A 421 35.30 -50.73 2.98
CA GLU A 421 35.30 -50.03 1.70
C GLU A 421 36.59 -49.21 1.57
N ASN A 422 37.36 -49.46 0.51
CA ASN A 422 38.62 -48.75 0.27
C ASN A 422 38.38 -47.57 -0.67
N ILE A 423 37.90 -46.47 -0.10
CA ILE A 423 37.58 -45.24 -0.82
C ILE A 423 38.49 -44.10 -0.33
N ASN A 424 39.09 -43.37 -1.28
CA ASN A 424 39.93 -42.21 -0.99
C ASN A 424 39.18 -40.91 -1.32
N ILE A 425 39.16 -39.99 -0.35
CA ILE A 425 38.56 -38.65 -0.48
C ILE A 425 39.69 -37.62 -0.50
N TYR A 426 39.73 -36.77 -1.52
CA TYR A 426 40.80 -35.79 -1.65
C TYR A 426 40.42 -34.46 -0.98
N PRO A 427 41.39 -33.73 -0.38
CA PRO A 427 41.16 -32.35 0.04
C PRO A 427 40.59 -31.49 -1.09
N ASN A 428 39.76 -30.51 -0.75
CA ASN A 428 38.95 -29.70 -1.66
C ASN A 428 37.82 -30.45 -2.39
N THR A 429 37.50 -31.69 -2.00
CA THR A 429 36.23 -32.31 -2.41
C THR A 429 35.07 -31.56 -1.75
N PRO A 430 34.04 -31.13 -2.48
CA PRO A 430 32.87 -30.48 -1.89
C PRO A 430 32.11 -31.42 -0.95
N ILE A 431 31.71 -30.87 0.19
CA ILE A 431 30.84 -31.49 1.19
C ILE A 431 29.57 -30.64 1.27
N HIS A 432 28.45 -31.24 0.87
CA HIS A 432 27.15 -30.60 0.78
C HIS A 432 26.36 -30.86 2.07
N CYS A 433 26.39 -29.88 2.96
CA CYS A 433 25.70 -29.96 4.24
C CYS A 433 24.22 -29.61 4.05
N SER A 434 23.34 -30.62 4.06
CA SER A 434 21.90 -30.43 3.91
C SER A 434 21.29 -29.84 5.18
N THR A 435 21.10 -28.53 5.19
CA THR A 435 20.45 -27.88 6.33
C THR A 435 18.95 -28.19 6.38
N VAL A 436 18.33 -28.59 5.27
CA VAL A 436 16.91 -29.00 5.27
C VAL A 436 16.71 -30.37 5.94
N ASN A 437 17.65 -31.31 5.79
CA ASN A 437 17.61 -32.60 6.50
C ASN A 437 17.97 -32.40 7.98
N ALA A 438 19.06 -31.71 8.28
CA ALA A 438 19.53 -31.54 9.66
C ALA A 438 18.50 -30.82 10.54
N ASN A 439 17.78 -29.83 9.99
CA ASN A 439 16.73 -29.12 10.72
C ASN A 439 15.41 -29.89 10.86
N ARG A 440 15.37 -31.12 10.36
CA ARG A 440 14.30 -32.11 10.53
C ARG A 440 14.82 -33.40 11.19
N ASP A 441 16.03 -33.38 11.74
CA ASP A 441 16.58 -34.52 12.44
C ASP A 441 15.77 -34.81 13.72
N LYS A 442 15.17 -35.99 13.78
CA LYS A 442 14.31 -36.45 14.88
C LYS A 442 15.04 -36.57 16.22
N THR A 443 16.38 -36.62 16.20
CA THR A 443 17.20 -36.66 17.43
C THR A 443 17.24 -35.31 18.14
N ILE A 444 17.00 -34.22 17.40
CA ILE A 444 17.04 -32.85 17.90
C ILE A 444 15.65 -32.23 17.99
N PHE A 445 14.83 -32.41 16.96
CA PHE A 445 13.53 -31.77 16.84
C PHE A 445 12.40 -32.77 17.07
N GLN A 446 11.57 -32.50 18.08
CA GLN A 446 10.34 -33.25 18.27
C GLN A 446 9.36 -32.92 17.14
N ASN A 447 8.67 -33.95 16.63
CA ASN A 447 7.76 -33.87 15.48
C ASN A 447 8.35 -32.99 14.35
N PRO A 448 9.47 -33.43 13.74
CA PRO A 448 10.33 -32.57 12.93
C PRO A 448 9.65 -31.99 11.67
N ASN A 449 8.56 -32.60 11.22
CA ASN A 449 7.81 -32.15 10.04
C ASN A 449 6.65 -31.20 10.38
N ASP A 450 6.28 -31.08 11.65
CA ASP A 450 5.16 -30.25 12.08
C ASP A 450 5.60 -28.79 12.22
N PHE A 451 4.73 -27.85 11.80
CA PHE A 451 4.95 -26.43 12.01
C PHE A 451 4.54 -26.04 13.43
N MET A 452 5.54 -25.80 14.29
CA MET A 452 5.36 -25.47 15.70
C MET A 452 6.24 -24.27 16.05
N PRO A 453 5.75 -23.02 15.88
CA PRO A 453 6.56 -21.83 16.13
C PRO A 453 6.85 -21.59 17.63
N GLU A 454 6.17 -22.31 18.52
CA GLU A 454 6.39 -22.22 19.97
C GLU A 454 7.33 -23.30 20.51
N ARG A 455 7.93 -24.13 19.64
CA ARG A 455 8.87 -25.18 20.06
C ARG A 455 10.07 -24.56 20.77
N SER A 456 10.52 -25.17 21.87
CA SER A 456 11.64 -24.67 22.68
C SER A 456 13.01 -24.86 22.04
N ASP A 457 13.10 -25.69 20.99
CA ASP A 457 14.33 -26.08 20.30
C ASP A 457 14.62 -25.26 19.03
N LEU A 458 13.90 -24.14 18.79
CA LEU A 458 14.17 -23.24 17.64
C LEU A 458 15.59 -22.64 17.66
N ASN A 459 16.18 -22.47 18.84
CA ASN A 459 17.55 -22.01 18.98
C ASN A 459 18.58 -23.07 18.52
N LYS A 460 18.16 -24.32 18.27
CA LYS A 460 19.03 -25.37 17.72
C LYS A 460 19.03 -25.40 16.20
N ILE A 461 18.30 -24.51 15.52
CA ILE A 461 18.28 -24.47 14.05
C ILE A 461 19.70 -24.25 13.52
N ILE A 462 20.11 -25.09 12.57
CA ILE A 462 21.32 -24.89 11.80
C ILE A 462 21.05 -23.94 10.63
N VAL A 463 21.72 -22.80 10.62
CA VAL A 463 21.68 -21.80 9.53
C VAL A 463 22.97 -21.86 8.70
N TRP A 464 23.17 -20.91 7.78
CA TRP A 464 24.29 -20.92 6.82
C TRP A 464 25.69 -21.04 7.48
N ASN A 465 25.81 -20.63 8.75
CA ASN A 465 27.09 -20.46 9.43
C ASN A 465 27.28 -21.29 10.71
N GLY A 466 26.32 -22.14 11.07
CA GLY A 466 26.35 -22.85 12.35
C GLY A 466 24.98 -22.92 13.00
N VAL A 467 24.98 -23.36 14.25
CA VAL A 467 23.79 -23.45 15.10
C VAL A 467 23.41 -22.06 15.59
N GLU A 468 22.11 -21.75 15.56
CA GLU A 468 21.56 -20.46 15.96
C GLU A 468 21.96 -20.06 17.39
N GLU A 469 21.89 -20.95 18.38
CA GLU A 469 22.27 -20.65 19.78
C GLU A 469 23.74 -20.26 19.93
N ASP A 470 24.62 -20.91 19.16
CA ASP A 470 26.04 -20.63 19.18
C ASP A 470 26.35 -19.30 18.47
N ILE A 471 25.67 -19.03 17.35
CA ILE A 471 25.77 -17.79 16.59
C ILE A 471 25.33 -16.58 17.42
N MET A 472 24.26 -16.76 18.21
CA MET A 472 23.67 -15.72 19.04
C MET A 472 24.31 -15.61 20.44
N ASN A 473 25.39 -16.34 20.71
CA ASN A 473 26.05 -16.32 22.02
C ASN A 473 26.46 -14.88 22.41
N VAL A 474 26.16 -14.49 23.65
CA VAL A 474 26.48 -13.16 24.18
C VAL A 474 27.99 -12.92 24.17
N ASP A 475 28.78 -13.97 24.45
CA ASP A 475 30.23 -13.95 24.35
C ASP A 475 30.67 -14.14 22.89
N LYS A 476 31.10 -13.04 22.25
CA LYS A 476 31.56 -13.04 20.86
C LYS A 476 32.73 -13.99 20.60
N THR A 477 33.53 -14.34 21.61
CA THR A 477 34.67 -15.27 21.47
C THR A 477 34.23 -16.72 21.35
N LYS A 478 33.01 -17.03 21.80
CA LYS A 478 32.40 -18.36 21.76
C LYS A 478 31.48 -18.57 20.56
N ARG A 479 31.25 -17.53 19.75
CA ARG A 479 30.48 -17.64 18.52
C ARG A 479 31.24 -18.47 17.48
N PRO A 480 30.55 -19.21 16.60
CA PRO A 480 31.14 -19.78 15.41
C PRO A 480 31.87 -18.71 14.60
N VAL A 481 32.90 -19.14 13.87
CA VAL A 481 33.84 -18.26 13.15
C VAL A 481 33.15 -17.32 12.14
N ARG A 482 31.86 -17.53 11.81
CA ARG A 482 31.14 -16.78 10.79
C ARG A 482 29.74 -16.29 11.22
N TYR A 483 29.61 -15.28 12.07
CA TYR A 483 28.30 -14.61 12.28
C TYR A 483 27.76 -13.95 10.98
N CYS A 484 26.47 -14.08 10.62
CA CYS A 484 25.90 -13.30 9.50
C CYS A 484 25.41 -11.94 10.02
N PRO A 485 26.02 -10.81 9.65
CA PRO A 485 25.63 -9.52 10.21
C PRO A 485 24.22 -9.06 9.77
N GLY A 486 23.67 -9.63 8.68
CA GLY A 486 22.30 -9.35 8.21
C GLY A 486 21.22 -10.31 8.73
N HIS A 487 21.55 -11.21 9.68
CA HIS A 487 20.59 -12.18 10.21
C HIS A 487 19.39 -11.50 10.88
N ASP A 488 19.64 -10.68 11.90
CA ASP A 488 18.57 -9.99 12.65
C ASP A 488 17.79 -9.04 11.76
N LEU A 489 18.49 -8.25 10.93
CA LEU A 489 17.88 -7.35 9.97
C LEU A 489 16.89 -8.08 9.05
N SER A 490 17.21 -9.30 8.60
CA SER A 490 16.31 -10.05 7.73
C SER A 490 15.04 -10.47 8.46
N LEU A 491 15.13 -10.86 9.74
CA LEU A 491 13.95 -11.18 10.55
C LEU A 491 13.07 -9.94 10.73
N ASP A 492 13.68 -8.80 11.05
CA ASP A 492 12.98 -7.54 11.27
C ASP A 492 12.23 -7.08 10.00
N VAL A 493 12.92 -7.13 8.85
CA VAL A 493 12.35 -6.75 7.55
C VAL A 493 11.21 -7.68 7.15
N ILE A 494 11.38 -8.99 7.32
CA ILE A 494 10.33 -9.97 7.01
C ILE A 494 9.14 -9.79 7.95
N GLN A 495 9.38 -9.55 9.24
CA GLN A 495 8.32 -9.24 10.19
C GLN A 495 7.53 -8.02 9.73
N TYR A 496 8.20 -6.91 9.44
CA TYR A 496 7.54 -5.69 8.99
C TYR A 496 6.68 -5.94 7.74
N VAL A 497 7.24 -6.58 6.70
CA VAL A 497 6.50 -6.88 5.47
C VAL A 497 5.33 -7.84 5.72
N ALA A 498 5.52 -8.86 6.55
CA ALA A 498 4.46 -9.79 6.93
C ALA A 498 3.33 -9.09 7.71
N GLU A 499 3.65 -8.16 8.61
CA GLU A 499 2.64 -7.36 9.33
C GLU A 499 1.81 -6.49 8.37
N ARG A 500 2.41 -5.95 7.31
CA ARG A 500 1.69 -5.19 6.27
C ARG A 500 0.76 -6.06 5.42
N PHE A 501 1.03 -7.36 5.34
CA PHE A 501 0.32 -8.30 4.47
C PHE A 501 -0.45 -9.40 5.20
N ALA A 502 -0.45 -9.40 6.54
CA ALA A 502 -1.18 -10.37 7.35
C ALA A 502 -2.69 -10.16 7.20
N PRO A 503 -3.48 -11.23 6.97
CA PRO A 503 -4.93 -11.12 6.87
C PRO A 503 -5.53 -10.62 8.20
N PRO A 504 -6.74 -10.01 8.17
CA PRO A 504 -7.43 -9.64 9.39
C PRO A 504 -7.73 -10.90 10.22
N SER A 505 -7.38 -10.90 11.50
CA SER A 505 -7.80 -11.95 12.43
C SER A 505 -9.13 -11.55 13.05
N PHE A 506 -10.07 -12.49 13.09
CA PHE A 506 -11.18 -12.43 14.04
C PHE A 506 -10.61 -13.00 15.35
N ASP A 507 -10.23 -12.16 16.29
CA ASP A 507 -9.87 -12.65 17.63
C ASP A 507 -11.14 -13.16 18.30
N THR A 508 -11.28 -14.47 18.41
CA THR A 508 -12.34 -15.18 19.14
C THR A 508 -12.03 -15.33 20.63
N ASN A 509 -11.04 -14.60 21.14
CA ASN A 509 -10.53 -14.73 22.51
C ASN A 509 -11.01 -13.66 23.50
N ASP A 510 -12.10 -12.96 23.21
CA ASP A 510 -12.96 -12.42 24.28
C ASP A 510 -13.95 -13.52 24.69
N ASN A 511 -13.43 -14.56 25.33
CA ASN A 511 -14.23 -15.62 25.94
C ASN A 511 -14.89 -15.05 27.21
N TYR A 512 -16.04 -14.41 27.03
CA TYR A 512 -17.10 -14.47 28.03
C TYR A 512 -17.60 -15.92 28.03
N ASP A 513 -17.53 -16.57 29.19
CA ASP A 513 -18.11 -17.88 29.46
C ASP A 513 -19.57 -17.93 28.98
N LEU A 514 -19.81 -18.63 27.87
CA LEU A 514 -21.14 -19.06 27.47
C LEU A 514 -21.19 -20.58 27.59
N GLU A 515 -21.73 -21.02 28.73
CA GLU A 515 -22.17 -22.38 28.95
C GLU A 515 -23.04 -22.86 27.79
N LYS A 516 -22.68 -24.02 27.26
CA LYS A 516 -23.48 -24.80 26.33
C LYS A 516 -24.88 -25.03 26.92
N LYS A 517 -25.92 -24.55 26.23
CA LYS A 517 -27.24 -25.15 26.28
C LYS A 517 -27.64 -25.61 24.89
N ASP A 518 -27.73 -26.93 24.77
CA ASP A 518 -28.28 -27.66 23.63
C ASP A 518 -29.66 -27.11 23.24
N PHE A 519 -29.85 -26.83 21.95
CA PHE A 519 -31.19 -26.69 21.37
C PHE A 519 -31.49 -27.89 20.47
N PRO A 520 -32.71 -28.45 20.53
CA PRO A 520 -33.05 -29.69 19.84
C PRO A 520 -33.24 -29.46 18.34
N THR A 521 -32.68 -30.37 17.55
CA THR A 521 -33.02 -30.55 16.14
C THR A 521 -34.49 -30.96 15.98
N THR A 522 -35.28 -30.11 15.32
CA THR A 522 -36.50 -30.57 14.64
C THR A 522 -36.46 -30.15 13.17
N THR A 523 -36.24 -31.15 12.34
CA THR A 523 -36.46 -31.18 10.90
C THR A 523 -37.93 -30.94 10.56
N ARG A 524 -38.20 -30.14 9.52
CA ARG A 524 -39.39 -30.34 8.69
C ARG A 524 -39.17 -29.91 7.23
N ASN A 525 -39.67 -30.78 6.37
CA ASN A 525 -39.52 -30.86 4.93
C ASN A 525 -40.13 -29.67 4.16
N PRO A 526 -39.60 -29.38 2.97
CA PRO A 526 -40.24 -28.55 1.96
C PRO A 526 -41.26 -29.38 1.17
N ASN A 527 -42.46 -28.84 1.04
CA ASN A 527 -43.51 -29.10 0.05
C ASN A 527 -44.87 -28.97 0.74
N ASP A 528 -45.51 -27.81 0.62
CA ASP A 528 -46.94 -27.83 0.32
C ASP A 528 -47.34 -26.60 -0.50
N ASP A 529 -48.20 -26.89 -1.45
CA ASP A 529 -48.48 -26.14 -2.66
C ASP A 529 -49.57 -25.06 -2.50
N SER A 530 -49.57 -24.15 -3.48
CA SER A 530 -50.75 -23.66 -4.22
C SER A 530 -51.46 -22.34 -3.85
N LYS A 531 -51.51 -21.48 -4.90
CA LYS A 531 -52.65 -20.73 -5.47
C LYS A 531 -53.44 -19.78 -4.55
N SER A 532 -53.54 -18.49 -4.93
CA SER A 532 -54.61 -17.97 -5.80
C SER A 532 -54.62 -16.42 -5.89
N GLN A 533 -55.28 -15.93 -6.94
CA GLN A 533 -55.37 -14.56 -7.45
C GLN A 533 -56.33 -13.63 -6.67
N GLN A 534 -56.28 -12.34 -7.08
CA GLN A 534 -57.39 -11.38 -7.27
C GLN A 534 -57.77 -10.37 -6.15
N SER A 535 -57.33 -9.12 -6.40
CA SER A 535 -58.07 -7.86 -6.57
C SER A 535 -59.17 -7.41 -5.59
N ASP A 536 -58.96 -6.19 -5.09
CA ASP A 536 -59.86 -5.01 -5.04
C ASP A 536 -61.23 -5.10 -4.35
N HIS A 537 -61.39 -4.37 -3.23
CA HIS A 537 -62.08 -3.05 -3.19
C HIS A 537 -62.41 -2.62 -1.73
N ILE A 538 -62.47 -1.29 -1.54
CA ILE A 538 -63.42 -0.50 -0.72
C ILE A 538 -62.80 0.53 0.28
N LEU A 539 -62.88 1.79 -0.19
CA LEU A 539 -63.23 3.09 0.41
C LEU A 539 -62.38 3.83 1.48
N GLU A 540 -61.84 4.96 1.01
CA GLU A 540 -62.17 6.36 1.39
C GLU A 540 -62.70 6.69 2.80
N LYS A 541 -61.99 7.58 3.50
CA LYS A 541 -62.36 9.00 3.76
C LYS A 541 -61.49 9.59 4.87
N ASP A 542 -60.71 10.62 4.56
CA ASP A 542 -60.66 11.86 5.37
C ASP A 542 -59.72 12.90 4.71
N THR A 543 -60.30 13.71 3.83
CA THR A 543 -59.69 14.85 3.17
C THR A 543 -60.28 16.13 3.75
N THR A 544 -59.74 16.64 4.87
CA THR A 544 -60.00 18.06 5.25
C THR A 544 -58.92 18.73 6.12
N ILE A 545 -57.72 18.14 6.26
CA ILE A 545 -56.61 18.80 7.00
C ILE A 545 -55.37 19.06 6.10
N GLN A 546 -55.30 18.46 4.91
CA GLN A 546 -54.16 18.63 4.00
C GLN A 546 -54.22 19.89 3.10
N SER A 547 -55.37 20.57 2.98
CA SER A 547 -55.51 21.71 2.07
C SER A 547 -55.14 23.08 2.66
N LEU A 548 -54.86 23.15 3.97
CA LEU A 548 -54.51 24.40 4.66
C LEU A 548 -53.01 24.55 4.94
N ILE A 549 -52.22 23.46 4.85
CA ILE A 549 -50.76 23.50 5.06
C ILE A 549 -49.99 23.64 3.73
N SER A 550 -50.61 23.34 2.58
CA SER A 550 -49.95 23.41 1.27
C SER A 550 -49.90 24.81 0.64
N LYS A 551 -50.56 25.82 1.22
CA LYS A 551 -50.68 27.16 0.60
C LYS A 551 -49.67 28.20 1.10
N GLU A 552 -48.90 27.93 2.15
CA GLU A 552 -47.83 28.83 2.63
C GLU A 552 -46.41 28.27 2.40
N PHE A 553 -46.27 27.08 1.80
CA PHE A 553 -44.98 26.43 1.54
C PHE A 553 -44.56 26.43 0.06
N SER A 554 -44.98 27.44 -0.70
CA SER A 554 -44.50 27.67 -2.07
C SER A 554 -43.48 28.81 -2.10
N ASN A 555 -42.29 28.56 -1.56
CA ASN A 555 -41.09 29.35 -1.88
C ASN A 555 -39.97 28.50 -2.50
N GLU A 556 -40.24 27.25 -2.88
CA GLU A 556 -39.38 26.51 -3.80
C GLU A 556 -39.74 26.87 -5.24
N ILE A 557 -39.37 28.10 -5.62
CA ILE A 557 -39.12 28.40 -7.02
C ILE A 557 -37.76 27.79 -7.32
N PHE A 558 -37.75 26.52 -7.76
CA PHE A 558 -36.77 26.18 -8.79
C PHE A 558 -37.08 27.13 -9.93
N ASP A 559 -36.16 28.05 -10.24
CA ASP A 559 -36.38 28.99 -11.34
C ASP A 559 -36.43 28.18 -12.64
N GLU A 560 -37.65 27.86 -13.07
CA GLU A 560 -37.90 27.12 -14.29
C GLU A 560 -37.23 27.83 -15.48
N ASN A 561 -37.03 29.15 -15.39
CA ASN A 561 -36.26 29.93 -16.34
C ASN A 561 -34.76 29.60 -16.31
N GLU A 562 -34.15 29.39 -15.14
CA GLU A 562 -32.74 28.98 -15.02
C GLU A 562 -32.53 27.58 -15.61
N ARG A 563 -33.43 26.64 -15.31
CA ARG A 563 -33.42 25.29 -15.89
C ARG A 563 -33.54 25.35 -17.42
N GLN A 564 -34.47 26.13 -17.95
CA GLN A 564 -34.62 26.31 -19.40
C GLN A 564 -33.40 27.01 -20.01
N TRP A 565 -32.82 27.99 -19.33
CA TRP A 565 -31.62 28.71 -19.76
C TRP A 565 -30.39 27.77 -19.83
N VAL A 566 -30.11 26.99 -18.79
CA VAL A 566 -29.03 25.99 -18.79
C VAL A 566 -29.26 24.99 -19.93
N LEU A 567 -30.45 24.40 -20.02
CA LEU A 567 -30.76 23.41 -21.05
C LEU A 567 -30.65 23.96 -22.48
N SER A 568 -30.97 25.24 -22.70
CA SER A 568 -30.84 25.91 -24.00
C SER A 568 -29.39 26.22 -24.41
N ASN A 569 -28.48 26.38 -23.43
CA ASN A 569 -27.07 26.71 -23.67
C ASN A 569 -26.14 25.49 -23.75
N LEU A 570 -26.63 24.27 -23.50
CA LEU A 570 -25.84 23.03 -23.55
C LEU A 570 -25.42 22.58 -24.97
N THR A 571 -25.81 23.31 -26.02
CA THR A 571 -25.46 22.95 -27.41
C THR A 571 -24.07 23.42 -27.82
N ILE A 572 -23.10 22.49 -27.87
CA ILE A 572 -21.72 22.68 -28.38
C ILE A 572 -21.67 23.18 -29.84
N ASN A 573 -22.78 23.14 -30.59
CA ASN A 573 -22.80 23.36 -32.03
C ASN A 573 -22.75 24.84 -32.50
N GLN A 574 -22.61 25.82 -31.59
CA GLN A 574 -22.53 27.25 -31.93
C GLN A 574 -21.27 27.92 -31.36
N PHE A 575 -20.09 27.44 -31.76
CA PHE A 575 -18.82 28.12 -31.43
C PHE A 575 -18.61 29.35 -32.31
N ASN A 576 -18.32 30.51 -31.69
CA ASN A 576 -17.62 31.59 -32.40
C ASN A 576 -16.13 31.22 -32.56
N GLU A 577 -15.35 32.01 -33.32
CA GLU A 577 -13.93 31.70 -33.55
C GLU A 577 -13.09 31.64 -32.25
N ARG A 578 -13.41 32.48 -31.25
CA ARG A 578 -12.69 32.52 -29.96
C ARG A 578 -12.95 31.29 -29.10
N ASP A 579 -14.21 30.84 -29.03
CA ASP A 579 -14.57 29.62 -28.31
C ASP A 579 -13.94 28.39 -28.97
N ARG A 580 -13.89 28.38 -30.31
CA ARG A 580 -13.27 27.30 -31.07
C ARG A 580 -11.76 27.22 -30.79
N SER A 581 -11.08 28.35 -30.60
CA SER A 581 -9.68 28.39 -30.19
C SER A 581 -9.47 27.70 -28.82
N CYS A 582 -10.24 28.11 -27.82
CA CYS A 582 -10.17 27.52 -26.47
C CYS A 582 -10.50 26.02 -26.48
N TYR A 583 -11.58 25.62 -27.16
CA TYR A 583 -11.96 24.20 -27.28
C TYR A 583 -10.89 23.37 -27.99
N ASN A 584 -10.27 23.92 -29.04
CA ASN A 584 -9.21 23.22 -29.78
C ASN A 584 -7.94 23.04 -28.94
N ALA A 585 -7.66 23.93 -27.99
CA ALA A 585 -6.53 23.85 -27.06
C ALA A 585 -6.66 22.71 -26.02
N LEU A 586 -7.88 22.18 -25.82
CA LEU A 586 -8.12 21.08 -24.89
C LEU A 586 -7.68 19.74 -25.46
N ASP A 587 -7.16 18.86 -24.59
CA ASP A 587 -6.90 17.47 -24.97
C ASP A 587 -8.21 16.68 -25.16
N ASN A 588 -8.09 15.49 -25.78
CA ASN A 588 -9.26 14.66 -26.06
C ASN A 588 -9.94 14.13 -24.79
N TYR A 589 -9.19 13.95 -23.71
CA TYR A 589 -9.74 13.54 -22.42
C TYR A 589 -10.66 14.62 -21.85
N THR A 590 -10.19 15.87 -21.77
CA THR A 590 -10.94 17.01 -21.27
C THR A 590 -12.21 17.26 -22.09
N LYS A 591 -12.13 17.13 -23.42
CA LYS A 591 -13.30 17.21 -24.30
C LYS A 591 -14.37 16.14 -23.96
N ILE A 592 -13.94 14.92 -23.66
CA ILE A 592 -14.87 13.82 -23.31
C ILE A 592 -15.48 14.03 -21.93
N ILE A 593 -14.71 14.40 -20.91
CA ILE A 593 -15.28 14.65 -19.58
C ILE A 593 -16.25 15.85 -19.60
N MET A 594 -16.01 16.86 -20.45
CA MET A 594 -16.96 17.96 -20.66
C MET A 594 -18.26 17.47 -21.29
N LEU A 595 -18.19 16.56 -22.28
CA LEU A 595 -19.38 15.94 -22.85
C LEU A 595 -20.15 15.12 -21.80
N LEU A 596 -19.45 14.34 -20.98
CA LEU A 596 -20.06 13.53 -19.92
C LEU A 596 -20.68 14.41 -18.83
N MET A 597 -20.03 15.52 -18.48
CA MET A 597 -20.57 16.54 -17.58
C MET A 597 -21.89 17.08 -18.14
N GLN A 598 -21.96 17.45 -19.42
CA GLN A 598 -23.20 17.94 -20.03
C GLN A 598 -24.34 16.90 -20.01
N LEU A 599 -24.02 15.62 -20.21
CA LEU A 599 -24.99 14.53 -20.08
C LEU A 599 -25.47 14.38 -18.63
N ALA A 600 -24.56 14.44 -17.66
CA ALA A 600 -24.89 14.36 -16.24
C ALA A 600 -25.78 15.54 -15.80
N VAL A 601 -25.44 16.77 -16.23
CA VAL A 601 -26.27 17.97 -16.03
C VAL A 601 -27.65 17.75 -16.64
N LYS A 602 -27.74 17.37 -17.92
CA LYS A 602 -29.03 17.14 -18.58
C LYS A 602 -29.89 16.12 -17.83
N GLU A 603 -29.28 15.04 -17.34
CA GLU A 603 -29.98 13.99 -16.60
C GLU A 603 -30.46 14.48 -15.23
N SER A 604 -29.59 15.12 -14.45
CA SER A 604 -29.91 15.70 -13.13
C SER A 604 -31.02 16.74 -13.23
N TYR A 605 -30.97 17.62 -14.22
CA TYR A 605 -32.04 18.59 -14.46
C TYR A 605 -33.30 17.95 -15.03
N SER A 606 -33.24 16.81 -15.71
CA SER A 606 -34.44 16.12 -16.21
C SER A 606 -35.15 15.35 -15.10
N PHE A 607 -34.37 14.75 -14.19
CA PHE A 607 -34.83 13.93 -13.08
C PHE A 607 -34.12 14.39 -11.78
N PRO A 608 -34.55 15.52 -11.19
CA PRO A 608 -33.92 16.04 -9.97
C PRO A 608 -34.12 15.05 -8.82
N ALA A 609 -33.07 14.82 -8.04
CA ALA A 609 -33.16 14.02 -6.84
C ALA A 609 -33.90 14.82 -5.76
N ARG A 610 -34.93 14.24 -5.15
CA ARG A 610 -35.71 14.88 -4.08
C ARG A 610 -35.75 13.98 -2.85
N ALA A 611 -35.94 14.58 -1.69
CA ALA A 611 -36.08 13.86 -0.42
C ALA A 611 -37.18 12.79 -0.45
N ILE A 612 -38.29 13.08 -1.13
CA ILE A 612 -39.41 12.14 -1.28
C ILE A 612 -39.05 10.88 -2.08
N ASP A 613 -37.99 10.95 -2.89
CA ASP A 613 -37.52 9.84 -3.70
C ASP A 613 -36.60 8.89 -2.89
N ILE A 614 -36.11 9.33 -1.72
CA ILE A 614 -35.33 8.48 -0.80
C ILE A 614 -36.23 7.35 -0.30
N GLN A 615 -35.83 6.11 -0.56
CA GLN A 615 -36.59 4.94 -0.14
C GLN A 615 -36.20 4.51 1.29
N PRO A 616 -37.11 3.83 2.02
CA PRO A 616 -36.75 3.13 3.24
C PRO A 616 -35.59 2.13 3.01
N PRO A 617 -34.82 1.77 4.06
CA PRO A 617 -33.78 0.76 3.95
C PRO A 617 -34.31 -0.54 3.33
N LEU A 618 -33.55 -1.15 2.43
CA LEU A 618 -33.94 -2.40 1.79
C LEU A 618 -33.45 -3.61 2.60
N ASP A 619 -34.32 -4.60 2.76
CA ASP A 619 -34.01 -5.89 3.41
C ASP A 619 -33.16 -6.76 2.48
N LEU A 620 -31.85 -6.51 2.52
CA LEU A 620 -30.85 -7.11 1.66
C LEU A 620 -29.71 -7.66 2.54
N PRO A 621 -29.00 -8.73 2.13
CA PRO A 621 -27.95 -9.34 2.94
C PRO A 621 -26.93 -8.29 3.35
N THR A 622 -26.83 -8.03 4.66
CA THR A 622 -26.03 -6.93 5.20
C THR A 622 -24.52 -7.12 4.97
N HIS A 623 -24.06 -8.34 4.72
CA HIS A 623 -22.64 -8.68 4.70
C HIS A 623 -21.91 -8.54 3.36
N ASP A 624 -22.60 -8.45 2.22
CA ASP A 624 -21.96 -8.39 0.90
C ASP A 624 -22.25 -7.05 0.20
N LEU A 625 -21.42 -6.04 0.48
CA LEU A 625 -21.51 -4.73 -0.15
C LEU A 625 -20.59 -4.59 -1.38
N GLY A 626 -19.97 -5.70 -1.82
CA GLY A 626 -18.96 -5.71 -2.87
C GLY A 626 -17.84 -4.72 -2.58
N ILE A 627 -16.88 -5.08 -1.74
CA ILE A 627 -15.81 -4.14 -1.35
C ILE A 627 -14.85 -3.91 -2.52
N PHE A 628 -14.71 -2.65 -2.93
CA PHE A 628 -13.75 -2.19 -3.94
C PHE A 628 -12.55 -1.55 -3.27
N ARG A 629 -11.34 -1.98 -3.67
CA ARG A 629 -10.09 -1.40 -3.19
C ARG A 629 -9.65 -0.24 -4.09
N ILE A 630 -9.33 0.88 -3.47
CA ILE A 630 -8.73 2.05 -4.11
C ILE A 630 -7.20 2.01 -3.93
N ASP A 631 -6.45 2.53 -4.90
CA ASP A 631 -4.97 2.58 -4.89
C ASP A 631 -4.39 3.23 -3.61
N MET A 632 -5.09 4.19 -3.01
CA MET A 632 -4.75 4.82 -1.72
C MET A 632 -5.02 3.95 -0.48
N ALA A 633 -5.02 2.63 -0.63
CA ALA A 633 -5.23 1.63 0.43
C ALA A 633 -6.53 1.83 1.26
N LYS A 634 -7.57 2.36 0.64
CA LYS A 634 -8.93 2.48 1.20
C LYS A 634 -9.90 1.49 0.55
N PHE A 635 -10.96 1.18 1.28
CA PHE A 635 -12.02 0.26 0.86
C PHE A 635 -13.33 1.00 0.81
N VAL A 636 -13.99 0.96 -0.34
CA VAL A 636 -15.32 1.51 -0.51
C VAL A 636 -16.28 0.40 -0.92
N PRO A 637 -17.48 0.35 -0.36
CA PRO A 637 -18.56 -0.45 -0.93
C PRO A 637 -18.78 -0.10 -2.41
N SER A 638 -19.13 -1.08 -3.24
CA SER A 638 -19.44 -0.86 -4.66
C SER A 638 -20.92 -1.00 -4.99
N TRP A 639 -21.70 -1.56 -4.07
CA TRP A 639 -23.12 -1.79 -4.24
C TRP A 639 -23.92 -0.96 -3.25
N ASP A 640 -24.84 -0.17 -3.80
CA ASP A 640 -25.64 0.82 -3.08
C ASP A 640 -27.12 0.45 -3.15
N GLU A 641 -27.80 0.44 -2.01
CA GLU A 641 -29.23 0.15 -1.94
C GLU A 641 -30.08 1.28 -2.59
N ASP A 642 -29.54 2.50 -2.68
CA ASP A 642 -30.21 3.63 -3.33
C ASP A 642 -30.12 3.54 -4.86
N LYS A 643 -29.30 2.63 -5.39
CA LYS A 643 -29.16 2.34 -6.83
C LYS A 643 -29.04 0.83 -7.09
N PRO A 644 -30.08 0.03 -6.80
CA PRO A 644 -30.00 -1.43 -6.83
C PRO A 644 -29.75 -2.00 -8.23
N ASN A 645 -30.18 -1.28 -9.29
CA ASN A 645 -29.96 -1.65 -10.69
C ASN A 645 -28.57 -1.25 -11.23
N GLY A 646 -27.73 -0.63 -10.40
CA GLY A 646 -26.43 -0.08 -10.79
C GLY A 646 -26.53 1.08 -11.78
N SER A 647 -25.39 1.51 -12.32
CA SER A 647 -25.39 2.57 -13.33
C SER A 647 -25.89 2.06 -14.70
N PRO A 648 -26.61 2.90 -15.47
CA PRO A 648 -26.95 2.62 -16.87
C PRO A 648 -25.74 2.19 -17.72
N LEU A 649 -25.99 1.34 -18.72
CA LEU A 649 -24.96 0.78 -19.62
C LEU A 649 -24.08 1.87 -20.26
N LEU A 650 -24.68 2.97 -20.72
CA LEU A 650 -23.96 4.07 -21.35
C LEU A 650 -22.97 4.74 -20.38
N ARG A 651 -23.35 4.94 -19.11
CA ARG A 651 -22.45 5.47 -18.08
C ARG A 651 -21.32 4.50 -17.75
N ARG A 652 -21.62 3.20 -17.71
CA ARG A 652 -20.58 2.15 -17.53
C ARG A 652 -19.57 2.15 -18.69
N LEU A 653 -20.05 2.24 -19.93
CA LEU A 653 -19.21 2.33 -21.12
C LEU A 653 -18.35 3.60 -21.12
N ALA A 654 -18.93 4.75 -20.80
CA ALA A 654 -18.21 6.01 -20.67
C ALA A 654 -17.09 5.93 -19.62
N ARG A 655 -17.37 5.36 -18.44
CA ARG A 655 -16.35 5.14 -17.40
C ARG A 655 -15.25 4.19 -17.86
N TRP A 656 -15.62 3.07 -18.47
CA TRP A 656 -14.65 2.15 -19.05
C TRP A 656 -13.74 2.87 -20.04
N LEU A 657 -14.33 3.69 -20.92
CA LEU A 657 -13.62 4.47 -21.92
C LEU A 657 -12.66 5.50 -21.29
N MET A 658 -13.08 6.25 -20.27
CA MET A 658 -12.23 7.21 -19.54
C MET A 658 -11.02 6.55 -18.88
N ASN A 659 -11.16 5.29 -18.45
CA ASN A 659 -10.12 4.54 -17.77
C ASN A 659 -9.18 3.77 -18.71
N GLN A 660 -9.36 3.90 -20.04
CA GLN A 660 -8.44 3.31 -21.00
C GLN A 660 -7.13 4.12 -21.07
N ASN A 661 -6.00 3.43 -21.21
CA ASN A 661 -4.67 4.04 -21.40
C ASN A 661 -4.47 4.69 -22.78
N ILE A 662 -5.55 4.96 -23.53
CA ILE A 662 -5.52 5.57 -24.86
C ILE A 662 -5.48 7.11 -24.80
N TRP A 663 -5.81 7.70 -23.65
CA TRP A 663 -5.76 9.15 -23.46
C TRP A 663 -4.33 9.59 -23.21
N ASP A 664 -3.79 10.42 -24.10
CA ASP A 664 -2.52 11.08 -23.85
C ASP A 664 -2.61 11.87 -22.52
N PHE A 665 -1.59 11.70 -21.68
CA PHE A 665 -1.51 12.36 -20.38
C PHE A 665 -0.33 13.31 -20.42
N ARG A 666 -0.63 14.55 -20.85
CA ARG A 666 0.33 15.65 -20.94
C ARG A 666 -0.33 16.93 -20.45
N ASP A 667 0.42 17.72 -19.71
CA ASP A 667 -0.04 19.03 -19.28
C ASP A 667 0.04 20.03 -20.44
N SER A 668 -1.09 20.64 -20.77
CA SER A 668 -1.16 21.75 -21.72
C SER A 668 -0.96 23.07 -20.97
N LEU A 669 -0.10 23.93 -21.51
CA LEU A 669 0.24 25.23 -20.94
C LEU A 669 -0.35 26.40 -21.75
N ILE A 670 -1.35 26.12 -22.61
CA ILE A 670 -1.98 27.15 -23.45
C ILE A 670 -2.86 28.04 -22.55
N GLU A 671 -2.53 29.31 -22.51
CA GLU A 671 -3.19 30.33 -21.69
C GLU A 671 -4.38 30.96 -22.41
N PHE A 672 -5.26 31.59 -21.64
CA PHE A 672 -6.24 32.52 -22.19
C PHE A 672 -5.54 33.81 -22.62
N ASP A 673 -5.98 34.40 -23.72
CA ASP A 673 -5.44 35.68 -24.22
C ASP A 673 -5.76 36.82 -23.25
N THR A 674 -6.95 36.81 -22.64
CA THR A 674 -7.41 37.80 -21.66
C THR A 674 -8.32 37.17 -20.60
N LEU A 675 -8.52 37.88 -19.48
CA LEU A 675 -9.48 37.48 -18.46
C LEU A 675 -10.91 37.40 -19.03
N GLU A 676 -11.31 38.34 -19.89
CA GLU A 676 -12.64 38.37 -20.49
C GLU A 676 -12.90 37.12 -21.33
N GLN A 677 -11.87 36.61 -22.03
CA GLN A 677 -11.96 35.35 -22.76
C GLN A 677 -12.23 34.18 -21.80
N ALA A 678 -11.54 34.11 -20.66
CA ALA A 678 -11.74 33.06 -19.67
C ALA A 678 -13.12 33.12 -19.00
N LEU A 679 -13.60 34.32 -18.68
CA LEU A 679 -14.93 34.52 -18.11
C LEU A 679 -16.06 34.19 -19.11
N ALA A 680 -15.89 34.56 -20.38
CA ALA A 680 -16.80 34.19 -21.45
C ALA A 680 -16.81 32.66 -21.67
N TRP A 681 -15.63 32.03 -21.68
CA TRP A 681 -15.49 30.58 -21.78
C TRP A 681 -16.22 29.85 -20.65
N ARG A 682 -15.99 30.25 -19.39
CA ARG A 682 -16.69 29.70 -18.21
C ARG A 682 -18.21 29.84 -18.37
N SER A 683 -18.69 31.06 -18.61
CA SER A 683 -20.13 31.38 -18.62
C SER A 683 -20.88 30.60 -19.71
N LYS A 684 -20.22 30.29 -20.83
CA LYS A 684 -20.80 29.53 -21.93
C LYS A 684 -20.69 28.02 -21.74
N MET A 685 -19.49 27.51 -21.49
CA MET A 685 -19.23 26.06 -21.47
C MET A 685 -19.62 25.39 -20.15
N PHE A 686 -19.70 26.17 -19.07
CA PHE A 686 -19.98 25.73 -17.71
C PHE A 686 -21.13 26.54 -17.11
N ALA A 687 -22.18 26.78 -17.92
CA ALA A 687 -23.39 27.48 -17.50
C ALA A 687 -24.10 26.80 -16.29
N ALA A 688 -23.86 25.50 -16.08
CA ALA A 688 -24.37 24.73 -14.95
C ALA A 688 -23.45 24.74 -13.72
N LEU A 689 -22.44 25.62 -13.66
CA LEU A 689 -21.64 25.80 -12.45
C LEU A 689 -22.57 26.23 -11.30
N PRO A 690 -22.51 25.58 -10.12
CA PRO A 690 -23.36 25.93 -9.01
C PRO A 690 -23.24 27.41 -8.64
N ILE A 691 -24.37 28.01 -8.27
CA ILE A 691 -24.40 29.39 -7.80
C ILE A 691 -23.58 29.49 -6.50
N PRO A 692 -22.62 30.42 -6.41
CA PRO A 692 -21.90 30.69 -5.17
C PRO A 692 -22.84 31.00 -4.00
N ASN A 693 -22.57 30.40 -2.83
CA ASN A 693 -23.25 30.76 -1.60
C ASN A 693 -22.77 32.13 -1.11
N ILE A 694 -21.49 32.42 -1.29
CA ILE A 694 -20.87 33.73 -1.06
C ILE A 694 -20.27 34.26 -2.36
N VAL A 695 -20.66 35.49 -2.73
CA VAL A 695 -20.06 36.22 -3.85
C VAL A 695 -18.96 37.13 -3.32
N TYR A 696 -17.72 36.86 -3.73
CA TYR A 696 -16.57 37.71 -3.41
C TYR A 696 -16.49 38.88 -4.40
N THR A 697 -16.62 40.11 -3.90
CA THR A 697 -16.50 41.33 -4.72
C THR A 697 -15.04 41.70 -5.00
N ASP A 698 -14.14 41.30 -4.10
CA ASP A 698 -12.71 41.46 -4.22
C ASP A 698 -12.03 40.13 -3.87
N ILE A 699 -11.15 39.66 -4.75
CA ILE A 699 -10.51 38.34 -4.67
C ILE A 699 -8.98 38.42 -4.64
N LEU A 700 -8.41 39.61 -4.89
CA LEU A 700 -6.97 39.82 -5.06
C LEU A 700 -6.34 40.61 -3.91
N SER A 701 -7.13 41.41 -3.17
CA SER A 701 -6.58 42.23 -2.09
C SER A 701 -6.16 41.42 -0.87
N ASP A 702 -5.39 42.09 -0.02
CA ASP A 702 -5.03 41.60 1.31
C ASP A 702 -6.26 41.42 2.21
N GLU A 703 -7.31 42.23 1.99
CA GLU A 703 -8.58 42.09 2.69
C GLU A 703 -9.29 40.79 2.29
N ALA A 704 -9.24 40.41 1.01
CA ALA A 704 -9.74 39.12 0.54
C ALA A 704 -8.99 37.94 1.18
N MET A 705 -7.67 38.06 1.39
CA MET A 705 -6.88 37.03 2.08
C MET A 705 -7.31 36.88 3.54
N THR A 706 -7.61 38.01 4.20
CA THR A 706 -8.17 38.01 5.55
C THR A 706 -9.54 37.31 5.57
N GLN A 707 -10.42 37.64 4.63
CA GLN A 707 -11.71 36.96 4.52
C GLN A 707 -11.55 35.44 4.34
N LEU A 708 -10.64 35.00 3.47
CA LEU A 708 -10.39 33.56 3.25
C LEU A 708 -9.90 32.84 4.52
N ALA A 709 -8.96 33.45 5.24
CA ALA A 709 -8.38 32.83 6.44
C ALA A 709 -9.38 32.74 7.60
N PHE A 710 -10.31 33.68 7.74
CA PHE A 710 -11.20 33.73 8.90
C PHE A 710 -12.67 33.37 8.59
N ALA A 711 -13.07 33.36 7.31
CA ALA A 711 -14.44 33.08 6.87
C ALA A 711 -14.50 32.30 5.52
N GLY A 712 -13.40 31.75 5.02
CA GLY A 712 -13.38 30.85 3.85
C GLY A 712 -13.49 29.37 4.22
N CYS A 713 -13.43 28.48 3.23
CA CYS A 713 -13.56 27.03 3.43
C CYS A 713 -12.32 26.34 4.05
N ALA A 714 -11.27 27.10 4.37
CA ALA A 714 -10.11 26.64 5.14
C ALA A 714 -9.95 27.37 6.48
N CYS A 715 -10.97 28.12 6.91
CA CYS A 715 -10.86 28.94 8.11
C CYS A 715 -10.68 28.11 9.39
N HIS A 716 -11.10 26.83 9.40
CA HIS A 716 -10.87 25.89 10.50
C HIS A 716 -9.39 25.56 10.73
N TYR A 717 -8.50 25.86 9.78
CA TYR A 717 -7.04 25.73 9.96
C TYR A 717 -6.37 26.96 10.54
N THR A 718 -7.07 28.09 10.65
CA THR A 718 -6.50 29.29 11.25
C THR A 718 -6.35 29.11 12.74
N GLN A 719 -5.20 29.49 13.28
CA GLN A 719 -4.87 29.35 14.69
C GLN A 719 -3.91 30.45 15.14
N ARG A 720 -3.77 30.65 16.45
CA ARG A 720 -2.74 31.56 16.98
C ARG A 720 -1.35 30.98 16.78
N VAL A 721 -0.36 31.83 16.52
CA VAL A 721 1.05 31.42 16.38
C VAL A 721 1.58 30.97 17.74
N GLU A 722 2.12 29.75 17.83
CA GLU A 722 2.80 29.24 19.02
C GLU A 722 4.29 29.64 19.03
N GLN A 723 4.84 29.96 20.20
CA GLN A 723 6.26 30.31 20.35
C GLN A 723 7.21 29.17 19.94
N SER A 724 6.77 27.92 20.07
CA SER A 724 7.49 26.70 19.69
C SER A 724 7.71 26.59 18.17
N TRP A 725 6.85 27.19 17.34
CA TRP A 725 6.94 27.09 15.88
C TRP A 725 8.08 27.93 15.29
N LEU A 726 8.60 28.89 16.05
CA LEU A 726 9.72 29.76 15.66
C LEU A 726 11.06 29.01 15.57
N SER A 727 11.12 27.74 16.00
CA SER A 727 12.31 26.89 15.96
C SER A 727 12.04 25.58 15.21
N GLY A 728 12.54 25.46 13.97
CA GLY A 728 12.80 24.15 13.33
C GLY A 728 11.69 23.51 12.47
N HIS A 729 10.56 24.18 12.21
CA HIS A 729 9.46 23.63 11.39
C HIS A 729 9.25 24.34 10.06
N GLY A 730 10.31 24.44 9.23
CA GLY A 730 10.19 25.02 7.89
C GLY A 730 9.99 26.54 7.85
N ILE A 731 9.88 27.21 9.00
CA ILE A 731 9.98 28.66 9.14
C ILE A 731 11.48 29.01 9.20
N PRO A 732 12.05 29.78 8.24
CA PRO A 732 13.46 30.18 8.27
C PRO A 732 13.79 30.89 9.59
N GLU A 733 15.02 30.68 10.09
CA GLU A 733 15.46 31.12 11.43
C GLU A 733 15.04 32.55 11.80
N GLY A 734 14.53 32.62 13.04
CA GLY A 734 13.82 33.73 13.66
C GLY A 734 14.36 35.13 13.41
N LYS A 735 13.49 36.00 12.88
CA LYS A 735 13.28 37.38 13.40
C LYS A 735 12.14 38.20 12.77
N LEU A 736 11.37 37.73 11.79
CA LEU A 736 10.75 38.66 10.84
C LEU A 736 9.23 38.88 10.86
N LEU A 737 8.48 38.39 11.85
CA LEU A 737 7.11 38.85 12.11
C LEU A 737 6.81 38.90 13.62
N ASN A 738 7.45 39.82 14.35
CA ASN A 738 7.16 40.05 15.78
C ASN A 738 5.68 40.34 16.05
N ASP A 739 4.98 40.86 15.04
CA ASP A 739 3.57 41.24 15.12
C ASP A 739 2.61 40.11 14.67
N ALA A 740 3.11 38.95 14.23
CA ALA A 740 2.26 37.82 13.84
C ALA A 740 1.53 37.25 15.06
N VAL A 741 0.21 37.24 15.00
CA VAL A 741 -0.67 36.65 16.02
C VAL A 741 -1.33 35.39 15.51
N TYR A 742 -1.68 35.33 14.23
CA TYR A 742 -2.39 34.19 13.63
C TYR A 742 -1.65 33.64 12.41
N VAL A 743 -1.89 32.36 12.12
CA VAL A 743 -1.38 31.69 10.93
C VAL A 743 -2.43 30.74 10.35
N ASN A 744 -2.45 30.65 9.01
CA ASN A 744 -3.14 29.62 8.26
C ASN A 744 -2.09 28.85 7.43
N ASP A 745 -1.83 27.60 7.80
CA ASP A 745 -0.66 26.83 7.37
C ASP A 745 -1.01 25.62 6.50
N MET A 746 -0.48 25.62 5.27
CA MET A 746 -0.60 24.54 4.28
C MET A 746 0.77 24.00 3.85
N THR A 747 1.85 24.31 4.59
CA THR A 747 3.24 23.96 4.26
C THR A 747 3.49 22.46 4.18
N GLY A 748 2.64 21.63 4.82
CA GLY A 748 2.73 20.17 4.73
C GLY A 748 2.73 19.62 3.30
N LEU A 749 2.11 20.32 2.34
CA LEU A 749 2.10 19.92 0.93
C LEU A 749 3.46 20.09 0.22
N SER A 750 4.39 20.87 0.78
CA SER A 750 5.72 21.12 0.19
C SER A 750 6.61 19.88 0.12
N THR A 751 6.29 18.87 0.92
CA THR A 751 6.94 17.56 0.96
C THR A 751 6.79 16.80 -0.36
N PHE A 752 5.71 17.05 -1.11
CA PHE A 752 5.35 16.23 -2.27
C PHE A 752 5.83 16.86 -3.57
N SER A 753 6.39 16.03 -4.44
CA SER A 753 6.89 16.48 -5.73
C SER A 753 5.76 16.65 -6.74
N VAL A 754 5.99 17.54 -7.70
CA VAL A 754 5.06 17.84 -8.79
C VAL A 754 5.74 17.66 -10.14
N ARG A 755 4.93 17.46 -11.18
CA ARG A 755 5.33 17.40 -12.57
C ARG A 755 5.91 18.74 -13.01
N LYS A 756 6.98 18.71 -13.80
CA LYS A 756 7.55 19.93 -14.39
C LYS A 756 6.64 20.46 -15.51
N PRO A 757 6.51 21.79 -15.69
CA PRO A 757 7.29 22.86 -15.05
C PRO A 757 6.63 23.47 -13.78
N PHE A 758 5.69 22.78 -13.14
CA PHE A 758 4.92 23.37 -12.04
C PHE A 758 5.73 23.54 -10.76
N GLU A 759 5.29 24.49 -9.93
CA GLU A 759 5.79 24.69 -8.58
C GLU A 759 5.18 23.69 -7.61
N ARG A 760 5.94 23.37 -6.57
CA ARG A 760 5.42 22.60 -5.43
C ARG A 760 4.39 23.43 -4.68
N TYR A 761 3.37 22.76 -4.18
CA TYR A 761 2.39 23.37 -3.28
C TYR A 761 2.99 23.62 -1.90
N GLY A 762 2.28 24.39 -1.09
CA GLY A 762 2.56 24.62 0.31
C GLY A 762 2.96 26.07 0.60
N ALA A 763 2.24 26.68 1.51
CA ALA A 763 2.54 28.01 2.03
C ALA A 763 1.85 28.23 3.38
N ALA A 764 2.33 29.20 4.15
CA ALA A 764 1.70 29.65 5.39
C ALA A 764 1.49 31.16 5.36
N ALA A 765 0.25 31.61 5.56
CA ALA A 765 -0.09 33.03 5.66
C ALA A 765 -0.17 33.47 7.11
N TYR A 766 0.47 34.60 7.43
CA TYR A 766 0.57 35.16 8.77
C TYR A 766 -0.19 36.47 8.88
N PHE A 767 -0.89 36.65 9.99
CA PHE A 767 -1.75 37.81 10.25
C PHE A 767 -1.42 38.44 11.59
N ASP A 768 -1.59 39.76 11.68
CA ASP A 768 -1.37 40.52 12.90
C ASP A 768 -2.59 40.46 13.87
N LYS A 769 -2.50 41.22 14.97
CA LYS A 769 -3.56 41.34 15.99
C LYS A 769 -4.86 41.96 15.47
N ASP A 770 -4.79 42.69 14.35
CA ASP A 770 -5.89 43.37 13.68
C ASP A 770 -6.37 42.57 12.45
N PHE A 771 -5.94 41.30 12.39
CA PHE A 771 -6.27 40.30 11.37
C PHE A 771 -5.77 40.66 9.97
N GLN A 772 -4.87 41.62 9.84
CA GLN A 772 -4.30 41.99 8.54
C GLN A 772 -3.17 41.02 8.20
N ILE A 773 -3.14 40.58 6.94
CA ILE A 773 -2.05 39.73 6.44
C ILE A 773 -0.74 40.55 6.38
N ILE A 774 0.33 39.99 6.94
CA ILE A 774 1.63 40.67 7.06
C ILE A 774 2.76 39.93 6.34
N GLY A 775 2.57 38.64 6.03
CA GLY A 775 3.53 37.88 5.24
C GLY A 775 3.03 36.47 4.90
N ILE A 776 3.63 35.88 3.87
CA ILE A 776 3.35 34.52 3.41
C ILE A 776 4.68 33.80 3.24
N TYR A 777 4.84 32.67 3.91
CA TYR A 777 5.94 31.76 3.63
C TYR A 777 5.60 30.93 2.39
N TRP A 778 6.35 31.11 1.30
CA TRP A 778 6.20 30.40 0.04
C TRP A 778 7.20 29.25 -0.03
N SER A 779 6.72 28.02 0.14
CA SER A 779 7.61 26.85 0.35
C SER A 779 8.47 26.52 -0.87
N HIS A 780 7.92 26.67 -2.10
CA HIS A 780 8.68 26.39 -3.32
C HIS A 780 9.87 27.34 -3.48
N GLY A 781 9.66 28.63 -3.23
CA GLY A 781 10.70 29.66 -3.21
C GLY A 781 11.56 29.62 -1.94
N SER A 782 11.18 28.82 -0.93
CA SER A 782 11.83 28.72 0.38
C SER A 782 12.07 30.08 1.04
N CYS A 783 11.12 31.01 0.87
CA CYS A 783 11.24 32.38 1.35
C CYS A 783 9.95 32.88 2.01
N LEU A 784 10.12 33.79 2.97
CA LEU A 784 9.02 34.60 3.52
C LEU A 784 8.88 35.84 2.65
N VAL A 785 7.73 36.01 2.01
CA VAL A 785 7.39 37.20 1.23
C VAL A 785 6.52 38.08 2.12
N LYS A 786 6.96 39.30 2.39
CA LYS A 786 6.16 40.26 3.17
C LYS A 786 5.22 41.04 2.27
N LYS A 787 4.23 41.65 2.90
CA LYS A 787 3.36 42.62 2.24
C LYS A 787 4.20 43.69 1.53
N ASP A 788 3.78 44.03 0.30
CA ASP A 788 4.40 45.00 -0.61
C ASP A 788 5.80 44.63 -1.14
N GLU A 789 6.31 43.42 -0.87
CA GLU A 789 7.55 42.90 -1.47
C GLU A 789 7.34 42.33 -2.87
N GLN A 790 8.45 42.12 -3.59
CA GLN A 790 8.42 41.41 -4.87
C GLN A 790 7.82 40.01 -4.68
N PHE A 791 6.96 39.59 -5.63
CA PHE A 791 6.20 38.35 -5.59
C PHE A 791 5.05 38.29 -4.58
N TRP A 792 4.63 39.41 -3.97
CA TRP A 792 3.51 39.40 -3.02
C TRP A 792 2.21 38.82 -3.62
N ASP A 793 1.84 39.21 -4.83
CA ASP A 793 0.65 38.69 -5.50
C ASP A 793 0.78 37.20 -5.84
N HIS A 794 1.97 36.76 -6.26
CA HIS A 794 2.26 35.35 -6.50
C HIS A 794 2.19 34.54 -5.19
N ALA A 795 2.74 35.05 -4.09
CA ALA A 795 2.69 34.38 -2.79
C ALA A 795 1.25 34.22 -2.28
N LYS A 796 0.40 35.26 -2.44
CA LYS A 796 -1.05 35.16 -2.20
C LYS A 796 -1.68 34.09 -3.08
N TYR A 797 -1.34 34.05 -4.37
CA TYR A 797 -1.82 33.05 -5.31
C TYR A 797 -1.45 31.61 -4.90
N VAL A 798 -0.20 31.40 -4.51
CA VAL A 798 0.31 30.10 -4.08
C VAL A 798 -0.33 29.66 -2.78
N TRP A 799 -0.48 30.55 -1.79
CA TRP A 799 -1.16 30.23 -0.53
C TRP A 799 -2.60 29.79 -0.78
N ARG A 800 -3.39 30.58 -1.51
CA ARG A 800 -4.80 30.22 -1.70
C ARG A 800 -5.01 28.99 -2.58
N SER A 801 -4.12 28.74 -3.54
CA SER A 801 -4.12 27.50 -4.33
C SER A 801 -3.69 26.28 -3.52
N SER A 802 -2.74 26.45 -2.60
CA SER A 802 -2.29 25.38 -1.70
C SER A 802 -3.35 25.03 -0.68
N PHE A 803 -4.04 26.03 -0.12
CA PHE A 803 -5.23 25.83 0.72
C PHE A 803 -6.25 25.01 -0.08
N PHE A 804 -6.57 25.43 -1.31
CA PHE A 804 -7.60 24.76 -2.11
C PHE A 804 -7.27 23.29 -2.38
N ALA A 805 -6.02 23.00 -2.73
CA ALA A 805 -5.55 21.62 -2.89
C ALA A 805 -5.66 20.81 -1.58
N TYR A 806 -5.30 21.42 -0.45
CA TYR A 806 -5.37 20.78 0.86
C TYR A 806 -6.80 20.44 1.26
N VAL A 807 -7.73 21.40 1.18
CA VAL A 807 -9.14 21.19 1.56
C VAL A 807 -9.81 20.18 0.63
N THR A 808 -9.63 20.31 -0.69
CA THR A 808 -10.31 19.44 -1.66
C THR A 808 -9.84 17.99 -1.56
N ILE A 809 -8.52 17.77 -1.44
CA ILE A 809 -7.96 16.41 -1.33
C ILE A 809 -8.09 15.91 0.11
N GLY A 810 -7.70 16.71 1.10
CA GLY A 810 -7.59 16.34 2.50
C GLY A 810 -8.91 16.21 3.23
N ASP A 811 -9.66 17.30 3.29
CA ASP A 811 -10.86 17.38 4.12
C ASP A 811 -12.06 16.80 3.38
N HIS A 812 -12.24 17.19 2.12
CA HIS A 812 -13.40 16.79 1.32
C HIS A 812 -13.27 15.34 0.87
N LEU A 813 -12.31 15.03 0.00
CA LEU A 813 -12.17 13.69 -0.56
C LEU A 813 -11.76 12.63 0.49
N ILE A 814 -10.71 12.86 1.27
CA ILE A 814 -10.19 11.79 2.13
C ILE A 814 -10.95 11.71 3.46
N SER A 815 -10.99 12.80 4.23
CA SER A 815 -11.54 12.77 5.60
C SER A 815 -13.05 12.59 5.60
N THR A 816 -13.78 13.37 4.78
CA THR A 816 -15.24 13.31 4.73
C THR A 816 -15.71 12.09 3.94
N HIS A 817 -15.38 11.99 2.65
CA HIS A 817 -15.88 10.89 1.80
C HIS A 817 -15.30 9.53 2.18
N MET A 818 -13.96 9.37 2.18
CA MET A 818 -13.30 8.06 2.24
C MET A 818 -13.07 7.51 3.65
N ILE A 819 -13.18 8.34 4.70
CA ILE A 819 -13.02 7.95 6.10
C ILE A 819 -14.36 7.99 6.84
N GLU A 820 -14.89 9.18 7.14
CA GLU A 820 -16.05 9.33 8.05
C GLU A 820 -17.34 8.80 7.42
N CYS A 821 -17.74 9.32 6.27
CA CYS A 821 -19.00 8.94 5.62
C CYS A 821 -18.96 7.50 5.11
N ASN A 822 -17.80 7.04 4.62
CA ASN A 822 -17.62 5.64 4.22
C ASN A 822 -17.76 4.68 5.41
N ALA A 823 -17.20 5.01 6.58
CA ALA A 823 -17.39 4.23 7.80
C ALA A 823 -18.85 4.23 8.24
N PHE A 824 -19.51 5.39 8.19
CA PHE A 824 -20.90 5.55 8.58
C PHE A 824 -21.85 4.69 7.75
N VAL A 825 -21.77 4.79 6.42
CA VAL A 825 -22.63 4.01 5.52
C VAL A 825 -22.27 2.52 5.54
N SER A 826 -20.99 2.17 5.65
CA SER A 826 -20.56 0.77 5.70
C SER A 826 -21.02 0.06 6.97
N ALA A 827 -20.76 0.65 8.15
CA ALA A 827 -21.15 0.05 9.42
C ALA A 827 -22.67 -0.10 9.51
N SER A 828 -23.39 0.93 9.08
CA SER A 828 -24.85 0.89 9.08
C SER A 828 -25.40 -0.20 8.15
N ARG A 829 -24.82 -0.39 6.96
CA ARG A 829 -25.28 -1.41 5.99
C ARG A 829 -24.92 -2.83 6.42
N LYS A 830 -23.79 -3.00 7.12
CA LYS A 830 -23.29 -4.31 7.57
C LYS A 830 -23.96 -4.85 8.83
N HIS A 831 -24.33 -3.96 9.74
CA HIS A 831 -24.65 -4.37 11.11
C HIS A 831 -26.04 -3.97 11.58
N LEU A 832 -26.76 -3.10 10.86
CA LEU A 832 -28.13 -2.73 11.22
C LEU A 832 -29.11 -3.33 10.19
N PRO A 833 -30.03 -4.22 10.60
CA PRO A 833 -31.12 -4.70 9.77
C PRO A 833 -31.97 -3.55 9.18
N ALA A 834 -32.69 -3.82 8.08
CA ALA A 834 -33.46 -2.80 7.38
C ALA A 834 -34.57 -2.17 8.24
N ASP A 835 -35.19 -2.97 9.11
CA ASP A 835 -36.23 -2.58 10.06
C ASP A 835 -35.67 -2.04 11.40
N HIS A 836 -34.35 -1.99 11.57
CA HIS A 836 -33.74 -1.52 12.80
C HIS A 836 -33.99 -0.01 12.98
N PRO A 837 -34.45 0.47 14.15
CA PRO A 837 -34.84 1.87 14.34
C PRO A 837 -33.68 2.86 14.08
N LEU A 838 -32.44 2.48 14.45
CA LEU A 838 -31.26 3.28 14.12
C LEU A 838 -30.97 3.32 12.60
N ARG A 839 -31.19 2.23 11.86
CA ARG A 839 -30.98 2.15 10.40
C ARG A 839 -31.92 3.11 9.67
N ILE A 840 -33.18 3.11 10.08
CA ILE A 840 -34.22 3.99 9.53
C ILE A 840 -33.90 5.45 9.87
N PHE A 841 -33.55 5.73 11.13
CA PHE A 841 -33.22 7.08 11.60
C PHE A 841 -32.06 7.73 10.84
N ILE A 842 -31.00 6.97 10.53
CA ILE A 842 -29.83 7.49 9.82
C ILE A 842 -29.93 7.42 8.29
N LYS A 843 -31.02 6.85 7.75
CA LYS A 843 -31.16 6.63 6.31
C LYS A 843 -30.96 7.91 5.48
N PRO A 844 -31.57 9.07 5.82
CA PRO A 844 -31.34 10.31 5.07
C PRO A 844 -29.84 10.66 4.96
N PHE A 845 -29.09 10.48 6.05
CA PHE A 845 -27.67 10.85 6.17
C PHE A 845 -26.68 9.87 5.54
N THR A 846 -27.19 8.81 4.91
CA THR A 846 -26.37 7.80 4.22
C THR A 846 -26.78 7.63 2.76
N TYR A 847 -27.72 8.45 2.29
CA TYR A 847 -28.27 8.38 0.95
C TYR A 847 -27.17 8.52 -0.10
N HIS A 848 -27.10 7.57 -1.03
CA HIS A 848 -26.25 7.63 -2.23
C HIS A 848 -24.73 7.72 -1.98
N THR A 849 -24.27 7.69 -0.72
CA THR A 849 -22.86 7.81 -0.33
C THR A 849 -21.99 6.70 -0.91
N ILE A 850 -22.50 5.47 -0.96
CA ILE A 850 -21.77 4.36 -1.58
C ILE A 850 -21.55 4.62 -3.07
N SER A 851 -22.62 4.99 -3.78
CA SER A 851 -22.55 5.21 -5.23
C SER A 851 -21.58 6.30 -5.61
N VAL A 852 -21.56 7.43 -4.88
CA VAL A 852 -20.64 8.54 -5.19
C VAL A 852 -19.20 8.18 -4.85
N ASN A 853 -18.94 7.57 -3.70
CA ASN A 853 -17.59 7.15 -3.31
C ASN A 853 -17.01 6.12 -4.27
N TYR A 854 -17.83 5.14 -4.68
CA TYR A 854 -17.43 4.16 -5.68
C TYR A 854 -17.18 4.78 -7.06
N GLN A 855 -17.97 5.79 -7.46
CA GLN A 855 -17.72 6.52 -8.70
C GLN A 855 -16.44 7.34 -8.64
N ALA A 856 -16.18 8.03 -7.53
CA ALA A 856 -14.94 8.76 -7.30
C ALA A 856 -13.73 7.82 -7.38
N ALA A 857 -13.82 6.63 -6.79
CA ALA A 857 -12.79 5.60 -6.85
C ALA A 857 -12.44 5.19 -8.29
N LEU A 858 -13.43 5.12 -9.17
CA LEU A 858 -13.26 4.65 -10.53
C LEU A 858 -12.82 5.73 -11.52
N SER A 859 -13.23 6.99 -11.36
CA SER A 859 -13.01 8.03 -12.38
C SER A 859 -12.30 9.31 -11.90
N LEU A 860 -12.25 9.55 -10.59
CA LEU A 860 -11.61 10.75 -10.04
C LEU A 860 -10.18 10.45 -9.59
N VAL A 861 -10.02 9.49 -8.68
CA VAL A 861 -8.77 9.28 -7.93
C VAL A 861 -7.80 8.28 -8.57
N ASN A 862 -8.26 7.52 -9.56
CA ASN A 862 -7.45 6.52 -10.24
C ASN A 862 -6.31 7.16 -11.06
N LYS A 863 -5.31 6.36 -11.43
CA LYS A 863 -4.21 6.84 -12.26
C LYS A 863 -4.72 7.40 -13.58
N CYS A 864 -4.31 8.64 -13.86
CA CYS A 864 -4.77 9.42 -15.02
C CYS A 864 -6.29 9.72 -15.01
N GLY A 865 -6.95 9.57 -13.86
CA GLY A 865 -8.28 10.11 -13.58
C GLY A 865 -8.26 11.63 -13.41
N LEU A 866 -9.43 12.21 -13.15
CA LEU A 866 -9.61 13.66 -13.16
C LEU A 866 -8.76 14.39 -12.12
N VAL A 867 -8.67 13.88 -10.88
CA VAL A 867 -7.88 14.50 -9.80
C VAL A 867 -6.39 14.51 -10.16
N HIS A 868 -5.86 13.38 -10.65
CA HIS A 868 -4.46 13.30 -11.08
C HIS A 868 -4.14 14.27 -12.24
N ARG A 869 -5.14 14.59 -13.08
CA ARG A 869 -5.00 15.56 -14.18
C ARG A 869 -5.13 17.00 -13.72
N ILE A 870 -5.98 17.30 -12.74
CA ILE A 870 -6.21 18.66 -12.22
C ILE A 870 -5.00 19.16 -11.46
N TRP A 871 -4.47 18.39 -10.52
CA TRP A 871 -3.30 18.79 -9.74
C TRP A 871 -2.01 18.30 -10.38
N ALA A 872 -0.91 19.00 -10.10
CA ALA A 872 0.40 18.80 -10.69
C ALA A 872 1.17 17.61 -10.09
N PHE A 873 0.69 16.96 -9.02
CA PHE A 873 1.37 15.82 -8.39
C PHE A 873 1.61 14.68 -9.38
N ASP A 874 2.81 14.08 -9.37
CA ASP A 874 2.94 12.74 -9.96
C ASP A 874 1.97 11.77 -9.27
N TYR A 875 1.48 10.74 -9.97
CA TYR A 875 0.46 9.86 -9.36
C TYR A 875 0.92 9.21 -8.06
N ASP A 876 2.17 8.74 -8.04
CA ASP A 876 2.75 8.13 -6.84
C ASP A 876 2.87 9.16 -5.70
N GLU A 877 3.12 10.44 -6.02
CA GLU A 877 3.16 11.54 -5.05
C GLU A 877 1.75 11.92 -4.57
N PHE A 878 0.74 11.88 -5.45
CA PHE A 878 -0.67 12.05 -5.06
C PHE A 878 -1.11 10.95 -4.08
N LEU A 879 -0.68 9.70 -4.28
CA LEU A 879 -0.93 8.62 -3.32
C LEU A 879 -0.24 8.91 -1.98
N LYS A 880 1.00 9.43 -1.98
CA LYS A 880 1.70 9.86 -0.76
C LYS A 880 0.99 11.01 -0.04
N VAL A 881 0.36 11.94 -0.78
CA VAL A 881 -0.50 12.99 -0.22
C VAL A 881 -1.70 12.35 0.51
N CYS A 882 -2.39 11.41 -0.15
CA CYS A 882 -3.53 10.70 0.44
C CYS A 882 -3.13 9.91 1.71
N ASP A 883 -1.96 9.28 1.70
CA ASP A 883 -1.41 8.58 2.85
C ASP A 883 -1.06 9.54 3.99
N TYR A 884 -0.44 10.68 3.67
CA TYR A 884 -0.14 11.74 4.64
C TYR A 884 -1.42 12.19 5.34
N ILE A 885 -2.45 12.58 4.59
CA ILE A 885 -3.74 12.98 5.17
C ILE A 885 -4.30 11.84 6.04
N SER A 886 -4.32 10.61 5.53
CA SER A 886 -4.88 9.46 6.25
C SER A 886 -4.18 9.13 7.56
N ILE A 887 -2.86 9.36 7.64
CA ILE A 887 -2.07 9.08 8.85
C ILE A 887 -2.18 10.21 9.87
N HIS A 888 -2.37 11.45 9.42
CA HIS A 888 -2.59 12.61 10.27
C HIS A 888 -4.07 12.78 10.67
N TYR A 889 -4.99 12.05 10.04
CA TYR A 889 -6.40 12.02 10.42
C TYR A 889 -6.56 11.60 11.88
N LYS A 890 -7.34 12.39 12.63
CA LYS A 890 -7.76 12.10 13.99
C LYS A 890 -9.24 12.37 14.08
N PHE A 891 -10.00 11.38 14.54
CA PHE A 891 -11.42 11.57 14.80
C PHE A 891 -11.63 12.68 15.82
N ARG A 892 -12.39 13.71 15.44
CA ARG A 892 -12.77 14.85 16.28
C ARG A 892 -14.26 15.11 16.10
N THR A 893 -14.92 15.51 17.18
CA THR A 893 -16.27 16.06 17.08
C THR A 893 -16.20 17.49 16.55
N LEU A 894 -17.26 17.95 15.91
CA LEU A 894 -17.31 19.23 15.22
C LEU A 894 -16.79 20.41 16.07
N PRO A 895 -17.18 20.59 17.36
CA PRO A 895 -16.64 21.66 18.20
C PRO A 895 -15.12 21.59 18.41
N ASN A 896 -14.55 20.39 18.36
CA ASN A 896 -13.11 20.14 18.55
C ASN A 896 -12.33 20.23 17.23
N CYS A 897 -12.99 20.54 16.10
CA CYS A 897 -12.32 20.84 14.85
C CYS A 897 -11.71 22.25 14.86
N ILE A 898 -12.28 23.17 15.65
CA ILE A 898 -11.71 24.50 15.86
C ILE A 898 -10.60 24.41 16.92
N SER A 899 -9.45 25.04 16.64
CA SER A 899 -8.36 25.15 17.61
C SER A 899 -8.83 25.91 18.84
N GLU A 900 -8.52 25.40 20.05
CA GLU A 900 -8.85 26.10 21.31
C GLU A 900 -8.28 27.52 21.35
N SER A 901 -7.14 27.74 20.66
CA SER A 901 -6.51 29.06 20.53
C SER A 901 -7.39 30.10 19.81
N MET A 902 -8.38 29.65 19.06
CA MET A 902 -9.34 30.45 18.32
C MET A 902 -10.67 30.64 19.06
N HIS A 903 -10.76 30.30 20.34
CA HIS A 903 -11.94 30.61 21.14
C HIS A 903 -11.97 32.10 21.52
N PRO A 904 -13.15 32.73 21.68
CA PRO A 904 -13.30 34.16 21.99
C PRO A 904 -12.49 34.60 23.22
N ASN A 905 -12.55 33.81 24.28
CA ASN A 905 -11.84 34.06 25.54
C ASN A 905 -10.31 34.05 25.39
N LYS A 906 -9.74 33.20 24.53
CA LYS A 906 -8.29 33.17 24.24
C LYS A 906 -7.84 34.38 23.42
N ASN A 907 -8.78 35.07 22.78
CA ASN A 907 -8.52 36.24 21.96
C ASN A 907 -8.97 37.55 22.62
N ASN A 908 -9.38 37.52 23.89
CA ASN A 908 -9.89 38.67 24.65
C ASN A 908 -11.04 39.38 23.92
N ARG A 909 -11.98 38.59 23.38
CA ARG A 909 -13.18 39.08 22.70
C ARG A 909 -14.44 38.53 23.35
N THR A 910 -15.54 39.27 23.23
CA THR A 910 -16.88 38.73 23.51
C THR A 910 -17.34 37.82 22.37
N ASP A 911 -18.38 37.03 22.61
CA ASP A 911 -18.99 36.18 21.57
C ASP A 911 -19.48 37.02 20.37
N ASP A 912 -20.17 38.15 20.61
CA ASP A 912 -20.66 39.04 19.54
C ASP A 912 -19.54 39.71 18.72
N GLU A 913 -18.40 40.00 19.35
CA GLU A 913 -17.22 40.51 18.66
C GLU A 913 -16.58 39.42 17.82
N TRP A 914 -16.47 38.20 18.36
CA TRP A 914 -15.83 37.08 17.70
C TRP A 914 -16.63 36.60 16.50
N ASP A 915 -17.96 36.60 16.57
CA ASP A 915 -18.85 36.25 15.46
C ASP A 915 -18.62 37.11 14.20
N LYS A 916 -18.27 38.38 14.37
CA LYS A 916 -17.98 39.30 13.26
C LYS A 916 -16.63 39.04 12.59
N ILE A 917 -15.73 38.33 13.26
CA ILE A 917 -14.36 38.07 12.83
C ILE A 917 -14.21 36.62 12.34
N TYR A 918 -14.66 35.66 13.14
CA TYR A 918 -14.47 34.23 12.95
C TYR A 918 -15.82 33.48 13.09
N PRO A 919 -16.76 33.72 12.17
CA PRO A 919 -18.16 33.28 12.27
C PRO A 919 -18.33 31.76 12.35
N ILE A 920 -17.37 30.98 11.83
CA ILE A 920 -17.41 29.53 11.90
C ILE A 920 -17.56 29.03 13.33
N TYR A 921 -16.94 29.67 14.34
CA TYR A 921 -17.05 29.24 15.73
C TYR A 921 -18.50 29.20 16.22
N HIS A 922 -19.33 30.19 15.85
CA HIS A 922 -20.72 30.25 16.30
C HIS A 922 -21.62 29.34 15.46
N ASP A 923 -21.53 29.44 14.14
CA ASP A 923 -22.45 28.74 13.23
C ASP A 923 -22.27 27.21 13.33
N LEU A 924 -21.02 26.76 13.41
CA LEU A 924 -20.67 25.34 13.60
C LEU A 924 -21.19 24.81 14.94
N ASN A 925 -21.00 25.53 16.03
CA ASN A 925 -21.44 25.08 17.37
C ASN A 925 -22.97 25.08 17.49
N ALA A 926 -23.65 26.08 16.91
CA ALA A 926 -25.11 26.12 16.86
C ALA A 926 -25.66 24.92 16.08
N TYR A 927 -25.09 24.63 14.90
CA TYR A 927 -25.45 23.48 14.09
C TYR A 927 -25.20 22.15 14.82
N TRP A 928 -24.03 21.98 15.43
CA TRP A 928 -23.67 20.81 16.23
C TRP A 928 -24.69 20.52 17.33
N ASN A 929 -25.09 21.56 18.08
CA ASN A 929 -26.02 21.40 19.20
C ASN A 929 -27.39 20.89 18.75
N ILE A 930 -27.89 21.35 17.60
CA ILE A 930 -29.16 20.90 17.01
C ILE A 930 -29.05 19.41 16.61
N ILE A 931 -27.99 19.03 15.90
CA ILE A 931 -27.77 17.62 15.48
C ILE A 931 -27.64 16.71 16.71
N ARG A 932 -26.83 17.12 17.69
CA ARG A 932 -26.63 16.34 18.92
C ARG A 932 -27.91 16.17 19.72
N LYS A 933 -28.75 17.22 19.80
CA LYS A 933 -30.07 17.15 20.43
C LYS A 933 -31.00 16.19 19.70
N TYR A 934 -31.01 16.22 18.37
CA TYR A 934 -31.81 15.31 17.55
C TYR A 934 -31.44 13.83 17.79
N VAL A 935 -30.14 13.52 17.84
CA VAL A 935 -29.61 12.18 18.15
C VAL A 935 -29.91 11.77 19.59
N HIS A 936 -29.70 12.66 20.56
CA HIS A 936 -30.02 12.39 21.96
C HIS A 936 -31.50 12.01 22.15
N ASN A 937 -32.40 12.78 21.52
CA ASN A 937 -33.84 12.52 21.57
C ASN A 937 -34.22 11.18 20.94
N PHE A 938 -33.52 10.74 19.89
CA PHE A 938 -33.73 9.41 19.31
C PHE A 938 -33.53 8.30 20.35
N PHE A 939 -32.44 8.32 21.13
CA PHE A 939 -32.21 7.32 22.18
C PHE A 939 -33.22 7.44 23.33
N LYS A 940 -33.57 8.68 23.70
CA LYS A 940 -34.60 8.94 24.71
C LYS A 940 -35.96 8.36 24.33
N ILE A 941 -36.35 8.45 23.06
CA ILE A 941 -37.64 7.97 22.56
C ILE A 941 -37.65 6.46 22.36
N ASN A 942 -36.65 5.92 21.65
CA ASN A 942 -36.68 4.54 21.15
C ASN A 942 -36.13 3.53 22.16
N TYR A 943 -35.21 3.96 23.03
CA TYR A 943 -34.54 3.10 24.01
C TYR A 943 -34.82 3.49 25.47
N ASN A 944 -35.55 4.59 25.71
CA ASN A 944 -35.78 5.15 27.05
C ASN A 944 -34.48 5.44 27.83
N LEU A 945 -33.43 5.83 27.11
CA LEU A 945 -32.13 6.19 27.67
C LEU A 945 -31.84 7.67 27.47
N SER A 946 -31.38 8.35 28.52
CA SER A 946 -31.08 9.77 28.47
C SER A 946 -29.93 10.08 29.42
N VAL A 947 -28.97 10.84 28.92
CA VAL A 947 -27.80 11.29 29.68
C VAL A 947 -28.18 12.28 30.78
N ASP A 948 -29.28 13.03 30.59
CA ASP A 948 -29.78 14.04 31.54
C ASP A 948 -30.19 13.43 32.89
N ASN A 949 -30.67 12.18 32.88
CA ASN A 949 -31.16 11.49 34.08
C ASN A 949 -30.15 10.49 34.66
N GLY A 950 -28.88 10.53 34.21
CA GLY A 950 -27.82 9.63 34.66
C GLY A 950 -27.78 8.25 33.98
N ASN A 951 -28.72 7.94 33.07
CA ASN A 951 -28.77 6.68 32.32
C ASN A 951 -27.81 6.70 31.13
N ASN A 952 -26.51 6.62 31.42
CA ASN A 952 -25.42 6.80 30.44
C ASN A 952 -24.85 5.48 29.87
N HIS A 953 -25.56 4.36 30.01
CA HIS A 953 -25.13 3.09 29.43
C HIS A 953 -25.60 2.94 27.98
N ILE A 954 -24.86 2.19 27.17
CA ILE A 954 -25.22 1.89 25.79
C ILE A 954 -26.48 1.01 25.78
N PRO A 955 -27.38 1.12 24.77
CA PRO A 955 -28.47 0.19 24.59
C PRO A 955 -27.99 -1.27 24.61
N ASN A 956 -28.70 -2.15 25.31
CA ASN A 956 -28.44 -3.58 25.28
C ASN A 956 -28.97 -4.18 23.96
N ASP A 957 -28.27 -3.88 22.88
CA ASP A 957 -28.66 -4.18 21.49
C ASP A 957 -27.41 -4.64 20.72
N SER A 958 -27.39 -5.91 20.33
CA SER A 958 -26.23 -6.51 19.66
C SER A 958 -25.92 -5.87 18.31
N TYR A 959 -26.94 -5.37 17.60
CA TYR A 959 -26.74 -4.70 16.31
C TYR A 959 -26.06 -3.34 16.51
N ILE A 960 -26.48 -2.59 17.53
CA ILE A 960 -25.80 -1.34 17.93
C ILE A 960 -24.35 -1.61 18.35
N MET A 961 -24.10 -2.66 19.15
CA MET A 961 -22.74 -3.00 19.58
C MET A 961 -21.83 -3.34 18.39
N ASN A 962 -22.34 -4.11 17.42
CA ASN A 962 -21.62 -4.42 16.18
C ASN A 962 -21.37 -3.18 15.32
N PHE A 963 -22.38 -2.30 15.19
CA PHE A 963 -22.24 -1.01 14.51
C PHE A 963 -21.15 -0.15 15.18
N ILE A 964 -21.17 -0.01 16.51
CA ILE A 964 -20.17 0.72 17.29
C ILE A 964 -18.78 0.13 17.06
N HIS A 965 -18.64 -1.19 17.11
CA HIS A 965 -17.36 -1.87 16.94
C HIS A 965 -16.76 -1.57 15.55
N GLU A 966 -17.55 -1.68 14.49
CA GLU A 966 -17.11 -1.39 13.12
C GLU A 966 -16.74 0.10 12.95
N ILE A 967 -17.51 1.03 13.53
CA ILE A 967 -17.16 2.46 13.55
C ILE A 967 -15.84 2.70 14.28
N CYS A 968 -15.66 2.13 15.47
CA CYS A 968 -14.43 2.29 16.25
C CYS A 968 -13.21 1.80 15.48
N LYS A 969 -13.35 0.62 14.85
CA LYS A 969 -12.31 0.01 14.02
C LYS A 969 -11.94 0.87 12.81
N GLN A 970 -12.94 1.38 12.09
CA GLN A 970 -12.69 2.15 10.86
C GLN A 970 -12.15 3.56 11.13
N LEU A 971 -12.58 4.20 12.23
CA LEU A 971 -12.19 5.58 12.58
C LEU A 971 -11.02 5.68 13.56
N GLY A 972 -10.49 4.55 14.02
CA GLY A 972 -9.39 4.52 15.00
C GLY A 972 -9.78 5.04 16.38
N ILE A 973 -11.05 4.88 16.77
CA ILE A 973 -11.54 5.25 18.10
C ILE A 973 -11.25 4.09 19.06
N SER A 974 -10.60 4.37 20.19
CA SER A 974 -10.20 3.37 21.20
C SER A 974 -11.36 2.60 21.83
N GLY A 975 -12.58 3.12 21.70
CA GLY A 975 -13.83 2.48 22.10
C GLY A 975 -14.90 3.51 22.41
N ILE A 976 -16.16 3.07 22.44
CA ILE A 976 -17.29 3.86 22.91
C ILE A 976 -17.86 3.13 24.12
N THR A 977 -17.69 3.71 25.30
CA THR A 977 -18.02 3.06 26.59
C THR A 977 -19.27 3.64 27.26
N SER A 978 -19.85 4.69 26.70
CA SER A 978 -21.02 5.37 27.25
C SER A 978 -21.96 5.86 26.16
N LEU A 979 -23.23 6.03 26.52
CA LEU A 979 -24.24 6.60 25.63
C LEU A 979 -23.87 8.02 25.20
N GLN A 980 -23.34 8.83 26.13
CA GLN A 980 -22.88 10.18 25.85
C GLN A 980 -21.87 10.19 24.71
N ARG A 981 -20.82 9.36 24.81
CA ARG A 981 -19.82 9.24 23.75
C ARG A 981 -20.43 8.71 22.44
N PHE A 982 -21.38 7.79 22.52
CA PHE A 982 -22.04 7.26 21.33
C PHE A 982 -22.87 8.33 20.60
N ILE A 983 -23.64 9.12 21.35
CA ILE A 983 -24.39 10.27 20.83
C ILE A 983 -23.43 11.23 20.15
N ASP A 984 -22.30 11.57 20.76
CA ASP A 984 -21.33 12.50 20.17
C ASP A 984 -20.72 11.93 18.88
N VAL A 985 -20.36 10.64 18.85
CA VAL A 985 -19.81 10.01 17.63
C VAL A 985 -20.85 9.97 16.52
N LEU A 986 -22.09 9.56 16.81
CA LEU A 986 -23.15 9.51 15.80
C LEU A 986 -23.52 10.90 15.29
N SER A 987 -23.54 11.91 16.17
CA SER A 987 -23.77 13.31 15.80
C SER A 987 -22.66 13.84 14.90
N GLN A 988 -21.40 13.46 15.16
CA GLN A 988 -20.28 13.78 14.28
C GLN A 988 -20.42 13.17 12.90
N LEU A 989 -20.80 11.89 12.79
CA LEU A 989 -20.97 11.25 11.49
C LEU A 989 -22.10 11.88 10.67
N ILE A 990 -23.21 12.26 11.33
CA ILE A 990 -24.28 13.02 10.67
C ILE A 990 -23.75 14.39 10.23
N ALA A 991 -23.11 15.15 11.13
CA ALA A 991 -22.57 16.47 10.80
C ALA A 991 -21.49 16.42 9.70
N ALA A 992 -20.69 15.35 9.66
CA ALA A 992 -19.70 15.11 8.62
C ALA A 992 -20.36 14.92 7.25
N SER A 993 -21.41 14.08 7.21
CA SER A 993 -22.17 13.82 5.99
C SER A 993 -23.01 14.99 5.48
N THR A 994 -23.18 16.04 6.29
CA THR A 994 -24.02 17.20 5.96
C THR A 994 -23.21 18.50 6.01
N GLY A 995 -23.10 19.14 7.17
CA GLY A 995 -22.52 20.48 7.31
C GLY A 995 -21.02 20.56 7.00
N ILE A 996 -20.22 19.53 7.35
CA ILE A 996 -18.80 19.52 6.99
C ILE A 996 -18.66 19.33 5.48
N HIS A 997 -19.38 18.36 4.89
CA HIS A 997 -19.37 18.13 3.45
C HIS A 997 -19.73 19.41 2.68
N GLU A 998 -20.72 20.19 3.11
CA GLU A 998 -21.01 21.52 2.56
C GLU A 998 -19.84 22.50 2.77
N HIS A 999 -19.31 22.60 4.00
CA HIS A 999 -18.22 23.53 4.33
C HIS A 999 -16.97 23.34 3.46
N VAL A 1000 -16.55 22.10 3.23
CA VAL A 1000 -15.33 21.77 2.48
C VAL A 1000 -15.60 21.43 1.01
N GLY A 1001 -16.86 21.19 0.63
CA GLY A 1001 -17.27 20.81 -0.71
C GLY A 1001 -17.83 21.96 -1.56
N GLN A 1002 -18.27 23.07 -0.95
CA GLN A 1002 -18.82 24.22 -1.69
C GLN A 1002 -17.72 25.09 -2.30
N ILE A 1003 -17.08 24.56 -3.34
CA ILE A 1003 -15.94 25.21 -3.99
C ILE A 1003 -16.34 26.22 -5.07
N SER A 1004 -17.60 26.25 -5.51
CA SER A 1004 -18.09 27.18 -6.54
C SER A 1004 -17.90 28.65 -6.16
N ASP A 1005 -17.86 28.93 -4.85
CA ASP A 1005 -17.55 30.25 -4.27
C ASP A 1005 -16.21 30.81 -4.76
N TYR A 1006 -15.30 29.94 -5.19
CA TYR A 1006 -13.93 30.27 -5.57
C TYR A 1006 -13.64 30.10 -7.08
N MET A 1007 -14.61 29.63 -7.87
CA MET A 1007 -14.38 29.19 -9.28
C MET A 1007 -14.91 30.16 -10.33
N THR A 1008 -15.45 31.30 -9.93
CA THR A 1008 -16.04 32.27 -10.85
C THR A 1008 -14.99 33.03 -11.66
N ASP A 1009 -13.81 33.26 -11.07
CA ASP A 1009 -12.66 33.93 -11.67
C ASP A 1009 -11.42 33.00 -11.65
N PRO A 1010 -10.77 32.74 -12.81
CA PRO A 1010 -9.58 31.87 -12.87
C PRO A 1010 -8.35 32.43 -12.16
N ARG A 1011 -8.42 33.67 -11.67
CA ARG A 1011 -7.42 34.33 -10.83
C ARG A 1011 -7.84 34.31 -9.37
N PHE A 1012 -8.74 33.44 -8.90
CA PHE A 1012 -9.02 33.34 -7.46
C PHE A 1012 -8.28 32.17 -6.80
N ILE A 1013 -8.30 30.99 -7.40
CA ILE A 1013 -7.52 29.84 -6.95
C ILE A 1013 -7.01 29.06 -8.16
N GLY A 1014 -5.89 28.36 -8.00
CA GLY A 1014 -5.24 27.56 -9.02
C GLY A 1014 -5.10 26.10 -8.63
N ALA A 1015 -5.15 25.17 -9.60
CA ALA A 1015 -4.72 23.80 -9.34
C ALA A 1015 -3.28 23.53 -9.76
N LYS A 1016 -2.70 24.23 -10.74
CA LYS A 1016 -1.30 24.04 -11.16
C LYS A 1016 -0.56 25.37 -11.10
N LEU A 1017 0.46 25.40 -10.25
CA LEU A 1017 1.21 26.62 -9.91
C LEU A 1017 2.40 26.82 -10.86
N GLN A 1018 2.63 28.06 -11.29
CA GLN A 1018 3.79 28.47 -12.08
C GLN A 1018 4.22 29.87 -11.68
N GLU A 1019 5.53 30.12 -11.64
CA GLU A 1019 6.08 31.37 -11.14
C GLU A 1019 5.66 32.57 -11.99
N GLY A 1020 5.10 33.59 -11.33
CA GLY A 1020 4.60 34.81 -11.99
C GLY A 1020 3.37 34.58 -12.87
N LYS A 1021 2.59 33.52 -12.60
CA LYS A 1021 1.34 33.20 -13.32
C LYS A 1021 0.19 32.97 -12.34
N GLU A 1022 -0.53 34.05 -12.05
CA GLU A 1022 -1.63 34.11 -11.10
C GLU A 1022 -3.01 33.89 -11.77
N MET A 1023 -3.03 33.25 -12.95
CA MET A 1023 -4.22 32.89 -13.70
C MET A 1023 -4.10 31.48 -14.27
N GLN A 1024 -5.16 30.69 -14.15
CA GLN A 1024 -5.18 29.34 -14.68
C GLN A 1024 -5.22 29.28 -16.21
N ASN A 1025 -4.48 28.33 -16.78
CA ASN A 1025 -4.52 28.02 -18.21
C ASN A 1025 -5.82 27.33 -18.65
N ILE A 1026 -6.09 27.30 -19.95
CA ILE A 1026 -7.37 26.85 -20.53
C ILE A 1026 -7.73 25.43 -20.09
N GLN A 1027 -6.75 24.52 -20.17
CA GLN A 1027 -6.93 23.10 -19.86
C GLN A 1027 -7.21 22.90 -18.37
N THR A 1028 -6.41 23.51 -17.50
CA THR A 1028 -6.49 23.31 -16.05
C THR A 1028 -7.78 23.93 -15.49
N TYR A 1029 -8.13 25.14 -15.93
CA TYR A 1029 -9.36 25.78 -15.53
C TYR A 1029 -10.60 24.98 -15.97
N SER A 1030 -10.60 24.50 -17.22
CA SER A 1030 -11.70 23.66 -17.72
C SER A 1030 -11.86 22.37 -16.93
N GLN A 1031 -10.76 21.71 -16.54
CA GLN A 1031 -10.82 20.47 -15.73
C GLN A 1031 -11.38 20.71 -14.33
N ILE A 1032 -10.99 21.81 -13.67
CA ILE A 1032 -11.55 22.18 -12.35
C ILE A 1032 -13.03 22.55 -12.46
N LEU A 1033 -13.42 23.27 -13.51
CA LEU A 1033 -14.83 23.60 -13.74
C LEU A 1033 -15.66 22.33 -14.00
N VAL A 1034 -15.12 21.35 -14.75
CA VAL A 1034 -15.77 20.03 -14.87
C VAL A 1034 -15.97 19.41 -13.49
N LEU A 1035 -14.92 19.34 -12.66
CA LEU A 1035 -15.03 18.81 -11.30
C LEU A 1035 -16.09 19.54 -10.49
N SER A 1036 -16.10 20.87 -10.53
CA SER A 1036 -17.01 21.72 -9.75
C SER A 1036 -18.48 21.56 -10.19
N VAL A 1037 -18.74 21.39 -11.50
CA VAL A 1037 -20.10 21.15 -12.00
C VAL A 1037 -20.60 19.76 -11.59
N ILE A 1038 -19.78 18.71 -11.76
CA ILE A 1038 -20.23 17.33 -11.50
C ILE A 1038 -20.40 17.03 -10.01
N THR A 1039 -19.60 17.67 -9.15
CA THR A 1039 -19.65 17.52 -7.68
C THR A 1039 -20.59 18.51 -7.00
N GLY A 1040 -21.19 19.44 -7.75
CA GLY A 1040 -22.16 20.41 -7.24
C GLY A 1040 -23.58 20.22 -7.80
N LEU A 1041 -23.87 19.06 -8.41
CA LEU A 1041 -25.23 18.72 -8.83
C LEU A 1041 -26.13 18.58 -7.60
N ARG A 1042 -27.17 19.39 -7.48
CA ARG A 1042 -28.01 19.42 -6.28
C ARG A 1042 -28.60 18.04 -5.94
N MET A 1043 -28.38 17.62 -4.70
CA MET A 1043 -29.01 16.45 -4.06
C MET A 1043 -30.00 16.91 -2.98
N PRO A 1044 -30.79 15.99 -2.39
CA PRO A 1044 -31.82 16.36 -1.42
C PRO A 1044 -31.26 17.15 -0.24
N GLY A 1045 -31.87 18.29 0.07
CA GLY A 1045 -31.46 19.20 1.14
C GLY A 1045 -31.86 18.73 2.54
N ILE A 1046 -31.13 19.20 3.57
CA ILE A 1046 -31.40 18.89 4.98
C ILE A 1046 -32.75 19.47 5.50
N LEU A 1047 -33.34 20.41 4.76
CA LEU A 1047 -34.63 21.03 5.09
C LEU A 1047 -35.82 20.45 4.32
N GLU A 1048 -35.60 19.52 3.39
CA GLU A 1048 -36.68 18.87 2.65
C GLU A 1048 -37.52 17.95 3.56
N ASP A 1049 -38.58 17.31 3.05
CA ASP A 1049 -39.41 16.42 3.85
C ASP A 1049 -39.02 14.94 3.75
N TRP A 1050 -38.65 14.35 4.90
CA TRP A 1050 -38.39 12.90 5.06
C TRP A 1050 -39.40 12.19 5.95
N SER A 1051 -40.54 12.83 6.26
CA SER A 1051 -41.54 12.27 7.16
C SER A 1051 -42.04 10.87 6.75
N HIS A 1052 -41.99 10.55 5.44
CA HIS A 1052 -42.36 9.24 4.90
C HIS A 1052 -41.41 8.11 5.32
N LEU A 1053 -40.18 8.41 5.71
CA LEU A 1053 -39.22 7.42 6.21
C LEU A 1053 -39.46 7.05 7.69
N ILE A 1054 -40.25 7.83 8.43
CA ILE A 1054 -40.49 7.58 9.85
C ILE A 1054 -41.46 6.40 10.00
N GLU A 1055 -40.97 5.33 10.59
CA GLU A 1055 -41.72 4.08 10.75
C GLU A 1055 -43.01 4.26 11.56
N ARG A 1056 -44.14 3.74 11.04
CA ARG A 1056 -45.46 3.77 11.69
C ARG A 1056 -45.60 2.74 12.81
N ASN A 1057 -44.73 2.83 13.81
CA ASN A 1057 -44.74 1.98 15.00
C ASN A 1057 -45.28 2.75 16.24
N ARG A 1058 -45.23 2.13 17.43
CA ARG A 1058 -45.71 2.75 18.69
C ARG A 1058 -45.01 4.05 19.09
N TYR A 1059 -43.83 4.34 18.52
CA TYR A 1059 -43.05 5.56 18.76
C TYR A 1059 -43.22 6.60 17.65
N TYR A 1060 -44.01 6.31 16.61
CA TYR A 1060 -44.19 7.16 15.41
C TYR A 1060 -44.43 8.63 15.77
N SER A 1061 -45.45 8.93 16.60
CA SER A 1061 -45.77 10.33 16.95
C SER A 1061 -44.62 11.06 17.65
N LYS A 1062 -43.83 10.36 18.48
CA LYS A 1062 -42.69 10.95 19.18
C LYS A 1062 -41.51 11.17 18.24
N ASN A 1063 -41.20 10.19 17.38
CA ASN A 1063 -40.13 10.31 16.38
C ASN A 1063 -40.45 11.39 15.33
N LEU A 1064 -41.71 11.45 14.87
CA LEU A 1064 -42.19 12.52 13.99
C LEU A 1064 -42.03 13.89 14.64
N HIS A 1065 -42.41 14.03 15.92
CA HIS A 1065 -42.23 15.28 16.66
C HIS A 1065 -40.74 15.66 16.83
N ASN A 1066 -39.86 14.68 17.08
CA ASN A 1066 -38.41 14.92 17.15
C ASN A 1066 -37.86 15.44 15.81
N TYR A 1067 -38.26 14.83 14.70
CA TYR A 1067 -37.89 15.28 13.35
C TYR A 1067 -38.44 16.68 13.03
N GLN A 1068 -39.71 16.96 13.35
CA GLN A 1068 -40.31 18.28 13.17
C GLN A 1068 -39.57 19.36 13.98
N THR A 1069 -39.20 19.04 15.22
CA THR A 1069 -38.41 19.95 16.07
C THR A 1069 -37.03 20.20 15.47
N PHE A 1070 -36.33 19.15 15.03
CA PHE A 1070 -35.05 19.26 14.35
C PHE A 1070 -35.12 20.17 13.11
N LYS A 1071 -36.13 19.96 12.26
CA LYS A 1071 -36.37 20.78 11.08
C LYS A 1071 -36.66 22.24 11.43
N GLN A 1072 -37.49 22.49 12.44
CA GLN A 1072 -37.79 23.83 12.91
C GLN A 1072 -36.54 24.55 13.44
N GLU A 1073 -35.74 23.89 14.27
CA GLU A 1073 -34.50 24.44 14.82
C GLU A 1073 -33.49 24.78 13.71
N LEU A 1074 -33.37 23.94 12.68
CA LEU A 1074 -32.54 24.25 11.50
C LEU A 1074 -33.07 25.45 10.70
N GLN A 1075 -34.38 25.59 10.54
CA GLN A 1075 -34.98 26.76 9.88
C GLN A 1075 -34.75 28.05 10.69
N GLU A 1076 -34.83 27.97 12.02
CA GLU A 1076 -34.51 29.07 12.91
C GLU A 1076 -33.03 29.45 12.82
N LEU A 1077 -32.12 28.47 12.84
CA LEU A 1077 -30.69 28.70 12.63
C LEU A 1077 -30.40 29.35 11.27
N SER A 1078 -31.07 28.92 10.21
CA SER A 1078 -30.91 29.53 8.88
C SER A 1078 -31.29 31.01 8.86
N LYS A 1079 -32.43 31.37 9.47
CA LYS A 1079 -32.89 32.76 9.61
C LYS A 1079 -31.95 33.61 10.47
N ASP A 1080 -31.41 33.01 11.51
CA ASP A 1080 -30.49 33.62 12.45
C ASP A 1080 -29.12 33.91 11.78
N ILE A 1081 -28.55 32.94 11.07
CA ILE A 1081 -27.34 33.12 10.24
C ILE A 1081 -27.57 34.21 9.18
N ASP A 1082 -28.70 34.20 8.48
CA ASP A 1082 -29.03 35.25 7.50
C ASP A 1082 -29.15 36.64 8.14
N SER A 1083 -29.61 36.71 9.39
CA SER A 1083 -29.70 37.96 10.14
C SER A 1083 -28.31 38.44 10.59
N ARG A 1084 -27.44 37.54 11.06
CA ARG A 1084 -26.05 37.87 11.41
C ARG A 1084 -25.22 38.26 10.18
N ASN A 1085 -25.40 37.59 9.06
CA ASN A 1085 -24.69 37.91 7.81
C ASN A 1085 -24.99 39.32 7.27
N LYS A 1086 -26.09 39.97 7.69
CA LYS A 1086 -26.36 41.39 7.37
C LYS A 1086 -25.47 42.37 8.13
N ILE A 1087 -24.89 41.95 9.25
CA ILE A 1087 -24.09 42.81 10.14
C ILE A 1087 -22.63 42.33 10.28
N ARG A 1088 -22.32 41.10 9.90
CA ARG A 1088 -20.95 40.58 9.84
C ARG A 1088 -20.15 41.33 8.77
N LYS A 1089 -18.85 41.49 9.01
CA LYS A 1089 -17.93 42.08 8.02
C LYS A 1089 -17.84 41.19 6.78
N TYR A 1090 -17.73 39.88 7.00
CA TYR A 1090 -17.73 38.87 5.95
C TYR A 1090 -18.91 37.92 6.16
N PRO A 1091 -19.82 37.80 5.18
CA PRO A 1091 -20.89 36.82 5.27
C PRO A 1091 -20.31 35.40 5.24
N PHE A 1092 -20.92 34.49 5.99
CA PHE A 1092 -20.50 33.10 6.11
C PHE A 1092 -21.71 32.16 6.03
N GLN A 1093 -21.66 31.18 5.13
CA GLN A 1093 -22.82 30.34 4.79
C GLN A 1093 -22.58 28.83 4.93
N SER A 1094 -21.36 28.39 5.28
CA SER A 1094 -21.02 26.95 5.27
C SER A 1094 -21.90 26.08 6.18
N PHE A 1095 -22.40 26.63 7.28
CA PHE A 1095 -23.30 25.92 8.20
C PHE A 1095 -24.75 26.45 8.14
N ASN A 1096 -25.13 27.16 7.08
CA ASN A 1096 -26.51 27.61 6.88
C ASN A 1096 -27.38 26.47 6.33
N PRO A 1097 -28.39 25.99 7.09
CA PRO A 1097 -29.16 24.79 6.70
C PRO A 1097 -29.87 24.86 5.35
N LYS A 1098 -30.12 26.05 4.79
CA LYS A 1098 -30.75 26.17 3.46
C LYS A 1098 -29.85 25.72 2.29
N TYR A 1099 -28.54 25.61 2.51
CA TYR A 1099 -27.59 25.16 1.49
C TYR A 1099 -27.10 23.72 1.72
N ILE A 1100 -27.31 23.18 2.93
CA ILE A 1100 -26.74 21.89 3.34
C ILE A 1100 -27.55 20.73 2.74
N GLU A 1101 -26.86 19.80 2.08
CA GLU A 1101 -27.42 18.53 1.64
C GLU A 1101 -27.65 17.55 2.81
N CYS A 1102 -28.56 16.60 2.64
CA CYS A 1102 -28.88 15.63 3.67
C CYS A 1102 -27.82 14.53 3.84
N SER A 1103 -26.89 14.37 2.90
CA SER A 1103 -25.85 13.34 2.92
C SER A 1103 -24.70 13.68 1.97
N THR A 1104 -23.58 12.96 2.09
CA THR A 1104 -22.51 12.97 1.09
C THR A 1104 -22.94 12.22 -0.17
N SER A 1105 -23.62 12.91 -1.08
CA SER A 1105 -24.28 12.32 -2.26
C SER A 1105 -23.75 12.75 -3.62
N VAL A 1106 -22.75 13.65 -3.65
CA VAL A 1106 -22.06 14.19 -4.86
C VAL A 1106 -20.57 14.35 -4.71
#